data_AF-A0A2V6YGE1-F1
#
_entry.id   AF-A0A2V6YGE1-F1
#
_cell.length_a   1.000
_cell.length_b   1.000
_cell.length_c   1.000
_cell.angle_alpha   90.00
_cell.angle_beta   90.00
_cell.angle_gamma   90.00
#
_symmetry.space_group_name_H-M   'P 1'
#
loop_
_entity.id
_entity.type
_entity.pdbx_description
1 polymer ?
#
loop_
_entity_poly.entity_id
_entity_poly.type
_entity_poly.pdbx_seq_one_letter_code
_entity_poly.pdbx_strand_id
1 'polypeptide(L)'
;MDGRPVASAKVMVDGQERGVTDGSGVFAGTLERKPGTEVEVLVAKELPGYRIKPWKTSFLVKLPKDGAVDKYSFDADLQATRYFTLVVTEKGAPVAEATVNVNDKEVGKTDAGGELVYDYKELPKKGVTLTVSKTGYAAWRKTGEPPPGQRLEVALSRRTVVNVTALTEEYGHTSGVAGVAVSIDGRAAGKTDDRGVYTYAYDGTPGKKVQLALSSPGTIPSEWKTTVALEGQVSIQRYFYPITPKAIRVGIYRVGGNTPGVDLKEVADLTEGAIARQLFRYTVFREVPSAELEAEIKRAKLSIERITTKGWRDTPLRRTVDMIVLGSVAKDDKGLVIETKFYTSGGQLILSQITRARDTSAISGAAREVAASVMERFPFEGTVVAVEDGRYRINIGKPYRIGRGTRLTLTAATRGEAGKVTGYRETGRLEVRRADDADSLAEIEDLRKGERVNIGDRVVRRVVREDEEEGARTYVILAAKGGLASETAPLPRVNVYLNNEWAGSTGVDGKAEVPVRLGKGYDLLLYRHGYQQVSEKIKVEKSGDTREFALSINTALFKVDSEPSRAAIFVDGDALGKTPLLEGRPIGLGFHTVKLTAGEEYRDWEEVVEFDAKIEDRTGDAKIVLVHDYLKVGDGAVLKGDIDGAIQAYASTDKRHPDYSEAHHRLARIYLDEKNDYEAATREFENVLSLPQNAQLIYKQFAVAFTNLGHAYYETGSRLAEKDRDGAAQAFAKAIHNLQIAKQNTRFFPKEHYDEALHDTYYYLALAYHKLYLVTRKDALLNNVNLAWREYFDFFPKKLEGQSTFEQSRESAQKYWNQVKDRSS
;
A
#
# COMPACT_ATOMS: atom_id res chain seq x y z
N MET A 1 60.79 -4.03 -20.06
CA MET A 1 59.51 -3.59 -19.45
C MET A 1 58.67 -2.97 -20.55
N ASP A 2 57.55 -3.58 -20.89
CA ASP A 2 56.64 -3.14 -21.97
C ASP A 2 57.36 -2.91 -23.31
N GLY A 3 58.30 -3.80 -23.65
CA GLY A 3 59.08 -3.73 -24.89
C GLY A 3 60.09 -2.57 -24.98
N ARG A 4 60.32 -1.82 -23.89
CA ARG A 4 61.32 -0.74 -23.83
C ARG A 4 62.52 -1.09 -22.97
N PRO A 5 63.72 -0.57 -23.31
CA PRO A 5 64.91 -0.64 -22.46
C PRO A 5 64.64 -0.11 -21.05
N VAL A 6 65.15 -0.82 -20.04
CA VAL A 6 65.02 -0.41 -18.63
C VAL A 6 66.40 -0.05 -18.10
N ALA A 7 66.64 1.25 -17.93
CA ALA A 7 67.89 1.74 -17.36
C ALA A 7 67.92 1.60 -15.83
N SER A 8 69.12 1.41 -15.30
CA SER A 8 69.40 1.29 -13.87
C SER A 8 68.58 0.19 -13.18
N ALA A 9 68.33 -0.93 -13.86
CA ALA A 9 67.80 -2.14 -13.25
C ALA A 9 68.97 -2.88 -12.59
N LYS A 10 68.80 -3.27 -11.33
CA LYS A 10 69.81 -3.95 -10.53
C LYS A 10 69.97 -5.39 -11.01
N VAL A 11 71.21 -5.76 -11.35
CA VAL A 11 71.58 -7.10 -11.76
C VAL A 11 72.33 -7.79 -10.62
N MET A 12 71.79 -8.91 -10.18
CA MET A 12 72.39 -9.76 -9.15
C MET A 12 72.77 -11.10 -9.75
N VAL A 13 73.93 -11.62 -9.33
CA VAL A 13 74.42 -12.94 -9.69
C VAL A 13 74.75 -13.69 -8.41
N ASP A 14 74.19 -14.89 -8.23
CA ASP A 14 74.30 -15.71 -7.02
C ASP A 14 73.96 -14.92 -5.73
N GLY A 15 72.96 -14.04 -5.81
CA GLY A 15 72.54 -13.18 -4.70
C GLY A 15 73.41 -11.96 -4.43
N GLN A 16 74.53 -11.77 -5.15
CA GLN A 16 75.38 -10.59 -5.03
C GLN A 16 75.11 -9.57 -6.14
N GLU A 17 75.02 -8.29 -5.79
CA GLU A 17 74.88 -7.21 -6.76
C GLU A 17 76.14 -7.09 -7.64
N ARG A 18 75.97 -7.12 -8.95
CA ARG A 18 77.06 -6.99 -9.93
C ARG A 18 77.07 -5.65 -10.64
N GLY A 19 75.96 -4.92 -10.59
CA GLY A 19 75.83 -3.59 -11.17
C GLY A 19 74.41 -3.32 -11.64
N VAL A 20 74.26 -2.34 -12.50
CA VAL A 20 72.98 -1.93 -13.05
C VAL A 20 73.02 -1.84 -14.58
N THR A 21 71.89 -2.00 -15.22
CA THR A 21 71.77 -1.76 -16.67
C THR A 21 72.03 -0.29 -17.01
N ASP A 22 72.65 -0.06 -18.17
CA ASP A 22 72.92 1.28 -18.70
C ASP A 22 71.67 1.96 -19.31
N GLY A 23 71.85 3.13 -19.93
CA GLY A 23 70.77 3.88 -20.58
C GLY A 23 70.10 3.15 -21.76
N SER A 24 70.77 2.15 -22.34
CA SER A 24 70.23 1.27 -23.38
C SER A 24 69.61 -0.01 -22.83
N GLY A 25 69.55 -0.16 -21.50
CA GLY A 25 68.98 -1.32 -20.82
C GLY A 25 69.90 -2.53 -20.79
N VAL A 26 71.19 -2.36 -21.10
CA VAL A 26 72.17 -3.46 -21.19
C VAL A 26 73.08 -3.46 -19.98
N PHE A 27 73.41 -4.66 -19.48
CA PHE A 27 74.47 -4.87 -18.50
C PHE A 27 75.44 -5.91 -19.04
N ALA A 28 76.73 -5.58 -19.07
CA ALA A 28 77.80 -6.50 -19.42
C ALA A 28 78.74 -6.65 -18.22
N GLY A 29 79.09 -7.89 -17.88
CA GLY A 29 80.01 -8.18 -16.78
C GLY A 29 80.72 -9.51 -16.99
N THR A 30 81.88 -9.64 -16.37
CA THR A 30 82.67 -10.88 -16.39
C THR A 30 82.44 -11.65 -15.08
N LEU A 31 82.45 -12.98 -15.16
CA LEU A 31 82.30 -13.86 -14.01
C LEU A 31 83.30 -15.02 -14.11
N GLU A 32 83.95 -15.35 -13.00
CA GLU A 32 84.81 -16.53 -12.88
C GLU A 32 84.11 -17.59 -12.03
N ARG A 33 83.88 -18.76 -12.61
CA ARG A 33 83.23 -19.92 -11.97
C ARG A 33 83.82 -21.21 -12.50
N LYS A 34 83.71 -22.28 -11.71
CA LYS A 34 84.11 -23.62 -12.15
C LYS A 34 83.11 -24.13 -13.19
N PRO A 35 83.57 -24.87 -14.22
CA PRO A 35 82.67 -25.61 -15.10
C PRO A 35 81.76 -26.55 -14.29
N GLY A 36 80.50 -26.63 -14.67
CA GLY A 36 79.45 -27.37 -13.96
C GLY A 36 78.82 -26.62 -12.78
N THR A 37 79.26 -25.41 -12.44
CA THR A 37 78.55 -24.57 -11.46
C THR A 37 77.28 -24.00 -12.08
N GLU A 38 76.15 -24.13 -11.38
CA GLU A 38 74.91 -23.41 -11.71
C GLU A 38 75.00 -21.99 -11.16
N VAL A 39 74.74 -21.01 -12.02
CA VAL A 39 74.79 -19.58 -11.69
C VAL A 39 73.38 -19.01 -11.81
N GLU A 40 72.92 -18.35 -10.75
CA GLU A 40 71.63 -17.66 -10.74
C GLU A 40 71.80 -16.21 -11.15
N VAL A 41 70.94 -15.72 -12.04
CA VAL A 41 70.87 -14.31 -12.46
C VAL A 41 69.50 -13.75 -12.12
N LEU A 42 69.47 -12.62 -11.43
CA LEU A 42 68.25 -11.90 -11.09
C LEU A 42 68.38 -10.43 -11.53
N VAL A 43 67.37 -9.93 -12.23
CA VAL A 43 67.25 -8.52 -12.62
C VAL A 43 66.01 -7.94 -11.95
N ALA A 44 66.21 -6.89 -11.15
CA ALA A 44 65.14 -6.22 -10.42
C ALA A 44 65.15 -4.72 -10.68
N LYS A 45 63.96 -4.12 -10.68
CA LYS A 45 63.80 -2.67 -10.75
C LYS A 45 62.70 -2.26 -9.78
N GLU A 46 62.96 -1.22 -9.01
CA GLU A 46 61.94 -0.52 -8.24
C GLU A 46 61.63 0.80 -8.93
N LEU A 47 60.35 1.10 -9.14
CA LEU A 47 59.85 2.36 -9.67
C LEU A 47 58.61 2.78 -8.89
N PRO A 48 58.52 4.04 -8.41
CA PRO A 48 57.31 4.54 -7.75
C PRO A 48 56.08 4.40 -8.63
N GLY A 49 55.00 3.84 -8.09
CA GLY A 49 53.76 3.60 -8.86
C GLY A 49 53.74 2.33 -9.71
N TYR A 50 54.80 1.52 -9.63
CA TYR A 50 54.92 0.25 -10.35
C TYR A 50 55.12 -0.90 -9.37
N ARG A 51 54.50 -2.04 -9.68
CA ARG A 51 54.77 -3.34 -9.10
C ARG A 51 55.47 -4.17 -10.17
N ILE A 52 56.79 -4.24 -10.07
CA ILE A 52 57.65 -4.88 -11.05
C ILE A 52 58.07 -6.24 -10.50
N LYS A 53 57.71 -7.31 -11.20
CA LYS A 53 58.17 -8.64 -10.83
C LYS A 53 59.64 -8.79 -11.24
N PRO A 54 60.56 -9.16 -10.31
CA PRO A 54 61.93 -9.44 -10.67
C PRO A 54 62.00 -10.57 -11.70
N TRP A 55 62.87 -10.41 -12.69
CA TRP A 55 63.19 -11.47 -13.64
C TRP A 55 64.31 -12.33 -13.07
N LYS A 56 64.20 -13.66 -13.17
CA LYS A 56 65.18 -14.60 -12.62
C LYS A 56 65.37 -15.77 -13.58
N THR A 57 66.62 -16.20 -13.76
CA THR A 57 67.00 -17.43 -14.46
C THR A 57 68.21 -18.06 -13.79
N SER A 58 68.52 -19.30 -14.14
CA SER A 58 69.83 -19.89 -13.89
C SER A 58 70.45 -20.44 -15.18
N PHE A 59 71.77 -20.63 -15.18
CA PHE A 59 72.48 -21.30 -16.26
C PHE A 59 73.67 -22.11 -15.72
N LEU A 60 74.04 -23.17 -16.42
CA LEU A 60 75.20 -23.99 -16.08
C LEU A 60 76.45 -23.48 -16.81
N VAL A 61 77.53 -23.25 -16.06
CA VAL A 61 78.82 -22.81 -16.62
C VAL A 61 79.46 -23.97 -17.38
N LYS A 62 79.71 -23.76 -18.67
CA LYS A 62 80.38 -24.72 -19.56
C LYS A 62 81.91 -24.54 -19.52
N LEU A 63 82.63 -25.61 -19.86
CA LEU A 63 84.07 -25.56 -20.07
C LEU A 63 84.35 -24.89 -21.42
N PRO A 64 85.12 -23.78 -21.48
CA PRO A 64 85.37 -23.09 -22.74
C PRO A 64 86.23 -23.92 -23.69
N LYS A 65 85.98 -23.81 -25.00
CA LYS A 65 86.84 -24.42 -26.03
C LYS A 65 88.03 -23.50 -26.33
N ASP A 66 89.23 -24.07 -26.43
CA ASP A 66 90.46 -23.43 -26.91
C ASP A 66 90.85 -22.10 -26.22
N GLY A 67 90.61 -21.96 -24.90
CA GLY A 67 91.03 -20.80 -24.12
C GLY A 67 90.21 -19.51 -24.35
N ALA A 68 89.07 -19.59 -25.05
CA ALA A 68 88.16 -18.47 -25.26
C ALA A 68 87.27 -18.18 -24.03
N VAL A 69 86.70 -16.97 -23.94
CA VAL A 69 85.68 -16.61 -22.93
C VAL A 69 84.30 -17.03 -23.44
N ASP A 70 83.61 -17.91 -22.73
CA ASP A 70 82.22 -18.27 -23.05
C ASP A 70 81.26 -17.12 -22.73
N LYS A 71 80.33 -16.82 -23.65
CA LYS A 71 79.35 -15.74 -23.51
C LYS A 71 77.94 -16.29 -23.26
N TYR A 72 77.33 -15.85 -22.16
CA TYR A 72 75.92 -16.09 -21.85
C TYR A 72 75.14 -14.80 -22.04
N SER A 73 73.94 -14.88 -22.63
CA SER A 73 73.11 -13.71 -22.93
C SER A 73 71.65 -14.03 -22.64
N PHE A 74 70.96 -13.08 -22.01
CA PHE A 74 69.59 -13.24 -21.57
C PHE A 74 68.79 -11.96 -21.80
N ASP A 75 67.54 -12.12 -22.23
CA ASP A 75 66.57 -11.02 -22.33
C ASP A 75 65.70 -10.99 -21.08
N ALA A 76 66.00 -10.08 -20.16
CA ALA A 76 65.28 -9.93 -18.91
C ALA A 76 64.01 -9.07 -19.10
N ASP A 77 62.87 -9.71 -19.42
CA ASP A 77 61.60 -8.99 -19.49
C ASP A 77 60.97 -8.78 -18.11
N LEU A 78 61.06 -7.55 -17.62
CA LEU A 78 60.45 -7.11 -16.37
C LEU A 78 58.96 -6.83 -16.57
N GLN A 79 58.12 -7.72 -16.05
CA GLN A 79 56.66 -7.56 -16.03
C GLN A 79 56.27 -6.51 -15.00
N ALA A 80 55.62 -5.42 -15.44
CA ALA A 80 55.21 -4.33 -14.58
C ALA A 80 53.69 -4.14 -14.58
N THR A 81 53.12 -4.01 -13.39
CA THR A 81 51.75 -3.53 -13.19
C THR A 81 51.82 -2.13 -12.60
N ARG A 82 51.05 -1.19 -13.12
CA ARG A 82 50.96 0.19 -12.61
C ARG A 82 49.80 0.28 -11.63
N TYR A 83 49.85 1.24 -10.72
CA TYR A 83 48.71 1.53 -9.87
C TYR A 83 48.54 3.03 -9.64
N PHE A 84 47.33 3.46 -9.29
CA PHE A 84 47.06 4.76 -8.68
C PHE A 84 46.14 4.55 -7.47
N THR A 85 46.09 5.52 -6.57
CA THR A 85 45.26 5.46 -5.36
C THR A 85 44.18 6.53 -5.41
N LEU A 86 42.94 6.15 -5.18
CA LEU A 86 41.84 7.08 -4.89
C LEU A 86 41.78 7.32 -3.39
N VAL A 87 41.75 8.58 -2.98
CA VAL A 87 41.66 9.00 -1.58
C VAL A 87 40.33 9.74 -1.39
N VAL A 88 39.34 9.03 -0.86
CA VAL A 88 37.97 9.51 -0.74
C VAL A 88 37.74 10.14 0.63
N THR A 89 37.33 11.41 0.64
CA THR A 89 37.19 12.20 1.87
C THR A 89 35.89 13.00 1.92
N GLU A 90 35.44 13.34 3.13
CA GLU A 90 34.41 14.34 3.43
C GLU A 90 35.05 15.41 4.32
N LYS A 91 35.19 16.65 3.83
CA LYS A 91 35.85 17.75 4.57
C LYS A 91 37.22 17.34 5.16
N GLY A 92 37.97 16.50 4.45
CA GLY A 92 39.29 16.01 4.86
C GLY A 92 39.27 14.74 5.73
N ALA A 93 38.10 14.29 6.23
CA ALA A 93 37.99 13.03 6.94
C ALA A 93 37.83 11.85 5.96
N PRO A 94 38.45 10.69 6.21
CA PRO A 94 38.37 9.53 5.31
C PRO A 94 36.96 8.94 5.23
N VAL A 95 36.55 8.53 4.03
CA VAL A 95 35.24 7.93 3.78
C VAL A 95 35.41 6.48 3.34
N ALA A 96 35.21 5.55 4.28
CA ALA A 96 35.24 4.10 4.03
C ALA A 96 34.00 3.61 3.27
N GLU A 97 34.07 2.43 2.66
CA GLU A 97 32.96 1.75 1.98
C GLU A 97 32.33 2.55 0.82
N ALA A 98 33.06 3.53 0.26
CA ALA A 98 32.64 4.23 -0.96
C ALA A 98 32.95 3.34 -2.17
N THR A 99 31.93 3.06 -2.98
CA THR A 99 32.04 2.19 -4.15
C THR A 99 32.72 2.94 -5.29
N VAL A 100 33.76 2.34 -5.86
CA VAL A 100 34.54 2.88 -6.97
C VAL A 100 34.27 2.06 -8.23
N ASN A 101 33.91 2.77 -9.31
CA ASN A 101 33.78 2.23 -10.65
C ASN A 101 34.83 2.82 -11.57
N VAL A 102 35.43 1.98 -12.42
CA VAL A 102 36.32 2.39 -13.51
C VAL A 102 35.68 1.96 -14.83
N ASN A 103 35.40 2.92 -15.71
CA ASN A 103 34.65 2.72 -16.96
C ASN A 103 33.33 1.96 -16.73
N ASP A 104 32.55 2.43 -15.75
CA ASP A 104 31.26 1.89 -15.34
C ASP A 104 31.28 0.45 -14.77
N LYS A 105 32.47 -0.16 -14.61
CA LYS A 105 32.66 -1.44 -13.91
C LYS A 105 33.10 -1.20 -12.47
N GLU A 106 32.40 -1.80 -11.51
CA GLU A 106 32.81 -1.78 -10.10
C GLU A 106 34.14 -2.50 -9.90
N VAL A 107 35.08 -1.82 -9.24
CA VAL A 107 36.44 -2.33 -8.97
C VAL A 107 36.68 -2.58 -7.49
N GLY A 108 35.83 -2.05 -6.62
CA GLY A 108 35.89 -2.27 -5.18
C GLY A 108 35.35 -1.10 -4.37
N LYS A 109 35.59 -1.15 -3.07
CA LYS A 109 35.22 -0.10 -2.12
C LYS A 109 36.43 0.42 -1.36
N THR A 110 36.37 1.67 -0.92
CA THR A 110 37.42 2.25 -0.09
C THR A 110 37.53 1.57 1.27
N ASP A 111 38.76 1.48 1.78
CA ASP A 111 39.06 0.93 3.10
C ASP A 111 38.73 1.91 4.25
N ALA A 112 39.08 1.54 5.49
CA ALA A 112 38.87 2.38 6.68
C ALA A 112 39.59 3.74 6.61
N GLY A 113 40.68 3.84 5.84
CA GLY A 113 41.40 5.08 5.55
C GLY A 113 40.82 5.88 4.39
N GLY A 114 39.72 5.43 3.78
CA GLY A 114 39.10 6.07 2.62
C GLY A 114 39.87 5.84 1.33
N GLU A 115 40.78 4.87 1.28
CA GLU A 115 41.64 4.63 0.13
C GLU A 115 41.19 3.42 -0.70
N LEU A 116 41.37 3.50 -2.02
CA LEU A 116 41.30 2.34 -2.91
C LEU A 116 42.46 2.41 -3.91
N VAL A 117 43.27 1.36 -3.97
CA VAL A 117 44.35 1.20 -4.94
C VAL A 117 43.81 0.47 -6.17
N TYR A 118 43.97 1.06 -7.36
CA TYR A 118 43.57 0.44 -8.61
C TYR A 118 44.80 0.06 -9.44
N ASP A 119 44.94 -1.24 -9.71
CA ASP A 119 45.98 -1.82 -10.54
C ASP A 119 45.59 -1.88 -12.01
N TYR A 120 46.52 -1.55 -12.90
CA TYR A 120 46.32 -1.61 -14.34
C TYR A 120 47.61 -1.94 -15.09
N LYS A 121 47.49 -2.62 -16.24
CA LYS A 121 48.63 -2.87 -17.14
C LYS A 121 48.84 -1.68 -18.09
N GLU A 122 47.77 -1.31 -18.79
CA GLU A 122 47.71 -0.16 -19.70
C GLU A 122 46.38 0.58 -19.51
N LEU A 123 46.38 1.90 -19.74
CA LEU A 123 45.16 2.69 -19.82
C LEU A 123 44.83 2.96 -21.30
N PRO A 124 43.54 3.04 -21.67
CA PRO A 124 43.15 3.52 -22.99
C PRO A 124 43.73 4.91 -23.26
N LYS A 125 44.06 5.22 -24.53
CA LYS A 125 44.53 6.56 -24.97
C LYS A 125 43.56 7.73 -24.72
N LYS A 126 42.35 7.44 -24.23
CA LYS A 126 41.33 8.44 -23.87
C LYS A 126 41.19 8.58 -22.35
N GLY A 127 42.02 7.87 -21.58
CA GLY A 127 41.89 7.71 -20.14
C GLY A 127 40.79 6.78 -19.70
N VAL A 128 40.54 6.82 -18.39
CA VAL A 128 39.50 6.07 -17.68
C VAL A 128 38.53 7.03 -17.03
N THR A 129 37.26 6.66 -17.02
CA THR A 129 36.21 7.34 -16.25
C THR A 129 36.12 6.71 -14.87
N LEU A 130 36.45 7.49 -13.85
CA LEU A 130 36.37 7.11 -12.44
C LEU A 130 35.06 7.65 -11.89
N THR A 131 34.25 6.78 -11.28
CA THR A 131 33.04 7.18 -10.55
C THR A 131 33.13 6.67 -9.12
N VAL A 132 32.88 7.52 -8.13
CA VAL A 132 32.84 7.15 -6.71
C VAL A 132 31.46 7.47 -6.15
N SER A 133 30.84 6.51 -5.49
CA SER A 133 29.48 6.66 -4.94
C SER A 133 29.36 6.07 -3.54
N LYS A 134 28.55 6.70 -2.69
CA LYS A 134 28.23 6.23 -1.34
C LYS A 134 26.83 6.70 -0.95
N THR A 135 26.06 5.86 -0.29
CA THR A 135 24.73 6.23 0.22
C THR A 135 24.80 7.48 1.09
N GLY A 136 23.96 8.48 0.80
CA GLY A 136 23.96 9.77 1.49
C GLY A 136 24.92 10.82 0.90
N TYR A 137 25.70 10.48 -0.13
CA TYR A 137 26.63 11.39 -0.80
C TYR A 137 26.26 11.61 -2.28
N ALA A 138 26.66 12.76 -2.81
CA ALA A 138 26.65 13.01 -4.24
C ALA A 138 27.70 12.12 -4.93
N ALA A 139 27.34 11.54 -6.08
CA ALA A 139 28.29 10.74 -6.84
C ALA A 139 29.37 11.65 -7.45
N TRP A 140 30.63 11.29 -7.28
CA TRP A 140 31.75 11.97 -7.90
C TRP A 140 32.15 11.27 -9.19
N ARG A 141 32.46 12.02 -10.26
CA ARG A 141 32.90 11.46 -11.53
C ARG A 141 34.00 12.32 -12.14
N LYS A 142 35.07 11.68 -12.64
CA LYS A 142 36.15 12.34 -13.40
C LYS A 142 36.72 11.40 -14.45
N THR A 143 37.03 11.94 -15.63
CA THR A 143 37.72 11.19 -16.69
C THR A 143 39.14 11.72 -16.84
N GLY A 144 40.13 10.83 -16.95
CA GLY A 144 41.52 11.21 -17.17
C GLY A 144 42.47 10.02 -17.23
N GLU A 145 43.77 10.31 -17.34
CA GLU A 145 44.87 9.34 -17.37
C GLU A 145 45.75 9.50 -16.12
N PRO A 146 45.43 8.84 -15.00
CA PRO A 146 46.19 9.00 -13.77
C PRO A 146 47.60 8.41 -13.95
N PRO A 147 48.68 9.18 -13.75
CA PRO A 147 50.03 8.64 -13.82
C PRO A 147 50.24 7.53 -12.78
N PRO A 148 51.15 6.58 -13.05
CA PRO A 148 51.55 5.57 -12.08
C PRO A 148 51.98 6.22 -10.76
N GLY A 149 51.43 5.74 -9.64
CA GLY A 149 51.68 6.22 -8.29
C GLY A 149 50.88 7.45 -7.87
N GLN A 150 50.07 8.02 -8.76
CA GLN A 150 49.26 9.19 -8.41
C GLN A 150 48.26 8.88 -7.29
N ARG A 151 48.13 9.81 -6.34
CA ARG A 151 47.06 9.83 -5.35
C ARG A 151 46.02 10.87 -5.77
N LEU A 152 44.82 10.40 -6.12
CA LEU A 152 43.70 11.22 -6.59
C LEU A 152 42.77 11.51 -5.42
N GLU A 153 42.68 12.77 -5.01
CA GLU A 153 41.70 13.19 -4.02
C GLU A 153 40.28 13.20 -4.60
N VAL A 154 39.37 12.56 -3.89
CA VAL A 154 37.94 12.50 -4.18
C VAL A 154 37.19 13.06 -2.98
N ALA A 155 36.90 14.36 -3.03
CA ALA A 155 36.08 15.01 -2.02
C ALA A 155 34.60 14.74 -2.29
N LEU A 156 33.97 13.86 -1.50
CA LEU A 156 32.53 13.63 -1.54
C LEU A 156 31.81 14.69 -0.71
N SER A 157 30.70 15.19 -1.24
CA SER A 157 29.76 16.05 -0.54
C SER A 157 28.50 15.26 -0.18
N ARG A 158 27.92 15.54 0.99
CA ARG A 158 26.61 14.96 1.35
C ARG A 158 25.55 15.39 0.35
N ARG A 159 24.73 14.44 -0.08
CA ARG A 159 23.54 14.70 -0.88
C ARG A 159 22.51 15.41 0.01
N THR A 160 21.94 16.49 -0.50
CA THR A 160 20.82 17.15 0.16
C THR A 160 19.51 16.53 -0.33
N VAL A 161 18.59 16.26 0.60
CA VAL A 161 17.24 15.77 0.29
C VAL A 161 16.23 16.80 0.76
N VAL A 162 15.42 17.31 -0.16
CA VAL A 162 14.29 18.20 0.14
C VAL A 162 13.01 17.37 0.05
N ASN A 163 12.34 17.20 1.19
CA ASN A 163 11.03 16.57 1.27
C ASN A 163 9.96 17.66 1.40
N VAL A 164 9.06 17.70 0.44
CA VAL A 164 7.88 18.56 0.43
C VAL A 164 6.66 17.71 0.75
N THR A 165 5.88 18.12 1.73
CA THR A 165 4.61 17.49 2.10
C THR A 165 3.49 18.52 2.02
N ALA A 166 2.63 18.38 1.01
CA ALA A 166 1.41 19.15 0.84
C ALA A 166 0.22 18.39 1.43
N LEU A 167 -0.51 19.03 2.34
CA LEU A 167 -1.60 18.43 3.09
C LEU A 167 -2.86 19.27 2.97
N THR A 168 -4.01 18.67 3.26
CA THR A 168 -5.29 19.35 3.46
C THR A 168 -5.98 18.71 4.65
N GLU A 169 -6.96 19.39 5.22
CA GLU A 169 -7.63 18.91 6.42
C GLU A 169 -9.10 19.30 6.43
N GLU A 170 -9.97 18.33 6.65
CA GLU A 170 -11.42 18.49 6.68
C GLU A 170 -11.98 17.57 7.76
N TYR A 171 -12.82 18.10 8.66
CA TYR A 171 -13.52 17.33 9.70
C TYR A 171 -12.59 16.47 10.57
N GLY A 172 -11.46 17.06 10.96
CA GLY A 172 -10.46 16.42 11.82
C GLY A 172 -9.61 15.35 11.13
N HIS A 173 -9.63 15.29 9.79
CA HIS A 173 -8.82 14.36 9.01
C HIS A 173 -7.84 15.09 8.09
N THR A 174 -6.55 14.91 8.33
CA THR A 174 -5.47 15.37 7.45
C THR A 174 -5.24 14.36 6.32
N SER A 175 -5.17 14.83 5.08
CA SER A 175 -4.87 14.03 3.88
C SER A 175 -3.84 14.72 2.98
N GLY A 176 -3.19 13.95 2.12
CA GLY A 176 -2.21 14.47 1.16
C GLY A 176 -2.88 15.19 -0.01
N VAL A 177 -2.25 16.27 -0.50
CA VAL A 177 -2.70 16.98 -1.70
C VAL A 177 -1.82 16.58 -2.86
N ALA A 178 -2.37 15.76 -3.75
CA ALA A 178 -1.68 15.31 -4.96
C ALA A 178 -1.56 16.44 -6.00
N GLY A 179 -0.48 16.41 -6.78
CA GLY A 179 -0.33 17.29 -7.94
C GLY A 179 0.13 18.72 -7.64
N VAL A 180 0.48 19.05 -6.38
CA VAL A 180 1.07 20.36 -6.03
C VAL A 180 2.41 20.49 -6.73
N ALA A 181 2.52 21.49 -7.61
CA ALA A 181 3.72 21.73 -8.39
C ALA A 181 4.82 22.32 -7.49
N VAL A 182 6.00 21.72 -7.53
CA VAL A 182 7.19 22.15 -6.81
C VAL A 182 8.17 22.74 -7.81
N SER A 183 8.67 23.94 -7.52
CA SER A 183 9.72 24.59 -8.29
C SER A 183 10.84 25.11 -7.40
N ILE A 184 12.06 25.12 -7.93
CA ILE A 184 13.28 25.54 -7.25
C ILE A 184 13.98 26.58 -8.13
N ASP A 185 14.22 27.77 -7.59
CA ASP A 185 14.73 28.94 -8.32
C ASP A 185 13.94 29.21 -9.63
N GLY A 186 12.61 29.07 -9.56
CA GLY A 186 11.70 29.26 -10.70
C GLY A 186 11.67 28.12 -11.73
N ARG A 187 12.49 27.07 -11.59
CA ARG A 187 12.47 25.90 -12.47
C ARG A 187 11.57 24.81 -11.91
N ALA A 188 10.72 24.23 -12.76
CA ALA A 188 9.87 23.11 -12.38
C ALA A 188 10.72 21.91 -11.93
N ALA A 189 10.49 21.43 -10.71
CA ALA A 189 11.17 20.27 -10.14
C ALA A 189 10.28 19.02 -10.29
N GLY A 190 9.00 19.12 -9.93
CA GLY A 190 8.06 18.00 -10.01
C GLY A 190 6.72 18.31 -9.37
N LYS A 191 5.97 17.26 -9.01
CA LYS A 191 4.66 17.37 -8.35
C LYS A 191 4.56 16.38 -7.19
N THR A 192 3.75 16.69 -6.20
CA THR A 192 3.44 15.77 -5.10
C THR A 192 2.66 14.54 -5.57
N ASP A 193 2.95 13.39 -4.94
CA ASP A 193 2.25 12.11 -5.12
C ASP A 193 0.85 12.11 -4.46
N ASP A 194 0.13 10.99 -4.53
CA ASP A 194 -1.21 10.82 -3.93
C ASP A 194 -1.23 10.98 -2.39
N ARG A 195 -0.07 10.89 -1.73
CA ARG A 195 0.09 11.14 -0.29
C ARG A 195 0.51 12.59 -0.02
N GLY A 196 0.58 13.42 -1.05
CA GLY A 196 1.01 14.81 -0.97
C GLY A 196 2.51 14.98 -0.81
N VAL A 197 3.32 13.97 -1.12
CA VAL A 197 4.77 14.00 -0.90
C VAL A 197 5.52 14.18 -2.21
N TYR A 198 6.54 15.04 -2.22
CA TYR A 198 7.53 15.16 -3.28
C TYR A 198 8.94 15.21 -2.69
N THR A 199 9.86 14.40 -3.22
CA THR A 199 11.25 14.36 -2.77
C THR A 199 12.18 14.80 -3.89
N TYR A 200 13.03 15.78 -3.61
CA TYR A 200 14.06 16.29 -4.51
C TYR A 200 15.45 16.03 -3.93
N ALA A 201 16.30 15.36 -4.71
CA ALA A 201 17.70 15.15 -4.37
C ALA A 201 18.57 16.22 -5.06
N TYR A 202 19.41 16.89 -4.28
CA TYR A 202 20.36 17.89 -4.75
C TYR A 202 21.79 17.44 -4.44
N ASP A 203 22.57 17.29 -5.51
CA ASP A 203 23.97 16.84 -5.47
C ASP A 203 24.99 17.97 -5.62
N GLY A 204 24.54 19.24 -5.64
CA GLY A 204 25.42 20.40 -5.73
C GLY A 204 25.97 20.86 -4.38
N THR A 205 26.54 22.07 -4.34
CA THR A 205 27.19 22.62 -3.14
C THR A 205 26.22 22.75 -1.95
N PRO A 206 26.47 22.07 -0.81
CA PRO A 206 25.64 22.20 0.39
C PRO A 206 25.56 23.64 0.89
N GLY A 207 24.43 24.00 1.51
CA GLY A 207 24.19 25.33 2.06
C GLY A 207 23.75 26.37 1.01
N LYS A 208 23.69 26.00 -0.28
CA LYS A 208 23.14 26.88 -1.32
C LYS A 208 21.70 27.27 -0.97
N LYS A 209 21.45 28.57 -0.83
CA LYS A 209 20.10 29.10 -0.64
C LYS A 209 19.36 29.11 -1.97
N VAL A 210 18.17 28.55 -1.99
CA VAL A 210 17.28 28.51 -3.17
C VAL A 210 15.88 28.96 -2.79
N GLN A 211 15.17 29.54 -3.75
CA GLN A 211 13.75 29.84 -3.59
C GLN A 211 12.93 28.59 -3.96
N LEU A 212 12.25 28.02 -2.97
CA LEU A 212 11.28 26.95 -3.17
C LEU A 212 9.89 27.58 -3.35
N ALA A 213 9.18 27.23 -4.42
CA ALA A 213 7.79 27.61 -4.61
C ALA A 213 6.90 26.38 -4.81
N LEU A 214 5.75 26.39 -4.15
CA LEU A 214 4.69 25.39 -4.24
C LEU A 214 3.47 26.05 -4.89
N SER A 215 2.93 25.46 -5.95
CA SER A 215 1.76 25.99 -6.66
C SER A 215 0.67 24.93 -6.78
N SER A 216 -0.55 25.33 -6.43
CA SER A 216 -1.73 24.48 -6.45
C SER A 216 -2.96 25.33 -6.79
N PRO A 217 -3.21 25.59 -8.09
CA PRO A 217 -4.41 26.31 -8.54
C PRO A 217 -5.68 25.65 -8.00
N GLY A 218 -6.67 26.46 -7.60
CA GLY A 218 -7.91 25.95 -6.99
C GLY A 218 -7.83 25.69 -5.49
N THR A 219 -6.67 25.95 -4.87
CA THR A 219 -6.47 25.85 -3.41
C THR A 219 -5.98 27.17 -2.82
N ILE A 220 -5.98 27.25 -1.49
CA ILE A 220 -5.46 28.34 -0.68
C ILE A 220 -4.37 27.80 0.25
N PRO A 221 -3.16 28.37 0.20
CA PRO A 221 -2.73 29.36 -0.78
C PRO A 221 -2.62 28.74 -2.19
N SER A 222 -2.89 29.52 -3.25
CA SER A 222 -2.71 29.03 -4.63
C SER A 222 -1.22 28.95 -5.03
N GLU A 223 -0.39 29.75 -4.38
CA GLU A 223 1.06 29.73 -4.47
C GLU A 223 1.68 30.05 -3.10
N TRP A 224 2.75 29.34 -2.73
CA TRP A 224 3.52 29.60 -1.53
C TRP A 224 5.02 29.56 -1.83
N LYS A 225 5.78 30.51 -1.28
CA LYS A 225 7.23 30.66 -1.50
C LYS A 225 8.01 30.72 -0.20
N THR A 226 9.20 30.14 -0.19
CA THR A 226 10.18 30.30 0.89
C THR A 226 11.60 30.21 0.35
N THR A 227 12.56 30.71 1.12
CA THR A 227 13.98 30.41 0.90
C THR A 227 14.39 29.23 1.78
N VAL A 228 15.06 28.24 1.21
CA VAL A 228 15.65 27.11 1.95
C VAL A 228 17.14 27.00 1.66
N ALA A 229 17.93 26.63 2.66
CA ALA A 229 19.33 26.24 2.45
C ALA A 229 19.36 24.74 2.11
N LEU A 230 19.93 24.39 0.96
CA LEU A 230 20.07 23.01 0.53
C LEU A 230 21.22 22.33 1.28
N GLU A 231 20.96 21.90 2.50
CA GLU A 231 21.92 21.19 3.35
C GLU A 231 21.24 20.06 4.11
N GLY A 232 21.83 18.86 4.03
CA GLY A 232 21.34 17.68 4.76
C GLY A 232 19.91 17.29 4.37
N GLN A 233 19.03 17.15 5.35
CA GLN A 233 17.60 16.90 5.13
C GLN A 233 16.78 18.15 5.41
N VAL A 234 16.10 18.64 4.37
CA VAL A 234 15.18 19.78 4.46
C VAL A 234 13.76 19.23 4.34
N SER A 235 12.93 19.44 5.37
CA SER A 235 11.52 19.01 5.35
C SER A 235 10.60 20.24 5.38
N ILE A 236 9.72 20.34 4.39
CA ILE A 236 8.76 21.42 4.23
C ILE A 236 7.36 20.83 4.23
N GLN A 237 6.55 21.21 5.21
CA GLN A 237 5.14 20.82 5.29
C GLN A 237 4.23 22.05 5.11
N ARG A 238 3.26 21.95 4.20
CA ARG A 238 2.29 23.03 3.93
C ARG A 238 0.89 22.49 3.74
N TYR A 239 -0.09 23.30 4.15
CA TYR A 239 -1.51 22.99 3.99
C TYR A 239 -2.09 23.78 2.82
N PHE A 240 -2.94 23.12 2.04
CA PHE A 240 -3.65 23.64 0.89
C PHE A 240 -5.12 23.27 1.02
N TYR A 241 -5.99 24.26 1.16
CA TYR A 241 -7.43 24.05 1.29
C TYR A 241 -8.13 24.40 -0.01
N PRO A 242 -9.16 23.64 -0.43
CA PRO A 242 -9.87 23.99 -1.65
C PRO A 242 -10.56 25.35 -1.51
N ILE A 243 -10.55 26.15 -2.59
CA ILE A 243 -11.25 27.45 -2.61
C ILE A 243 -12.75 27.28 -2.39
N THR A 244 -13.32 26.18 -2.87
CA THR A 244 -14.69 25.78 -2.61
C THR A 244 -14.67 24.48 -1.83
N PRO A 245 -15.23 24.42 -0.60
CA PRO A 245 -15.31 23.19 0.16
C PRO A 245 -16.04 22.11 -0.63
N LYS A 246 -15.54 20.88 -0.53
CA LYS A 246 -16.21 19.75 -1.16
C LYS A 246 -17.51 19.46 -0.42
N ALA A 247 -18.53 19.03 -1.16
CA ALA A 247 -19.72 18.47 -0.55
C ALA A 247 -19.35 17.25 0.30
N ILE A 248 -19.89 17.18 1.51
CA ILE A 248 -19.65 16.08 2.45
C ILE A 248 -20.35 14.85 1.89
N ARG A 249 -19.61 13.77 1.65
CA ARG A 249 -20.20 12.51 1.17
C ARG A 249 -20.86 11.81 2.34
N VAL A 250 -22.17 11.76 2.31
CA VAL A 250 -23.00 11.18 3.37
C VAL A 250 -23.67 9.95 2.81
N GLY A 251 -23.57 8.84 3.53
CA GLY A 251 -24.41 7.69 3.26
C GLY A 251 -25.27 7.37 4.47
N ILE A 252 -26.54 7.04 4.21
CA ILE A 252 -27.47 6.58 5.22
C ILE A 252 -27.30 5.07 5.32
N TYR A 253 -26.90 4.60 6.49
CA TYR A 253 -26.64 3.19 6.76
C TYR A 253 -27.73 2.65 7.67
N ARG A 254 -28.87 2.38 7.05
CA ARG A 254 -30.06 1.76 7.64
C ARG A 254 -30.79 2.63 8.66
N VAL A 255 -32.11 2.52 8.63
CA VAL A 255 -33.01 2.94 9.70
C VAL A 255 -33.60 1.67 10.30
N GLY A 256 -33.48 1.49 11.62
CA GLY A 256 -33.96 0.27 12.27
C GLY A 256 -35.15 0.45 13.21
N GLY A 257 -35.91 -0.62 13.44
CA GLY A 257 -37.04 -0.65 14.37
C GLY A 257 -36.59 -0.72 15.85
N ASN A 258 -37.23 0.05 16.75
CA ASN A 258 -36.88 0.07 18.19
C ASN A 258 -38.09 -0.15 19.10
N THR A 259 -39.05 -0.97 18.69
CA THR A 259 -40.25 -1.25 19.50
C THR A 259 -40.54 -2.76 19.54
N PRO A 260 -40.40 -3.41 20.71
CA PRO A 260 -40.61 -4.84 20.83
C PRO A 260 -41.97 -5.28 20.32
N GLY A 261 -41.97 -6.22 19.38
CA GLY A 261 -43.20 -6.84 18.88
C GLY A 261 -44.07 -5.97 17.99
N VAL A 262 -43.54 -4.87 17.49
CA VAL A 262 -44.17 -4.06 16.45
C VAL A 262 -43.32 -4.18 15.20
N ASP A 263 -43.90 -4.72 14.12
CA ASP A 263 -43.24 -4.70 12.82
C ASP A 263 -43.17 -3.25 12.32
N LEU A 264 -41.93 -2.74 12.23
CA LEU A 264 -41.63 -1.38 11.78
C LEU A 264 -40.80 -1.36 10.51
N LYS A 265 -40.62 -2.51 9.83
CA LYS A 265 -39.71 -2.61 8.70
C LYS A 265 -40.09 -1.66 7.55
N GLU A 266 -41.33 -1.71 7.10
CA GLU A 266 -41.81 -0.79 6.05
C GLU A 266 -41.74 0.68 6.50
N VAL A 267 -42.03 0.94 7.78
CA VAL A 267 -41.96 2.30 8.35
C VAL A 267 -40.52 2.81 8.34
N ALA A 268 -39.56 1.96 8.66
CA ALA A 268 -38.14 2.26 8.68
C ALA A 268 -37.61 2.53 7.27
N ASP A 269 -37.96 1.69 6.28
CA ASP A 269 -37.63 1.88 4.86
C ASP A 269 -38.20 3.21 4.31
N LEU A 270 -39.47 3.50 4.62
CA LEU A 270 -40.11 4.76 4.25
C LEU A 270 -39.40 5.96 4.88
N THR A 271 -38.95 5.82 6.13
CA THR A 271 -38.24 6.85 6.87
C THR A 271 -36.85 7.09 6.29
N GLU A 272 -36.10 6.03 5.98
CA GLU A 272 -34.78 6.11 5.32
C GLU A 272 -34.88 6.90 4.01
N GLY A 273 -35.79 6.47 3.13
CA GLY A 273 -36.00 7.14 1.85
C GLY A 273 -36.48 8.59 2.01
N ALA A 274 -37.30 8.88 3.02
CA ALA A 274 -37.74 10.24 3.30
C ALA A 274 -36.58 11.13 3.78
N ILE A 275 -35.71 10.64 4.68
CA ILE A 275 -34.53 11.37 5.15
C ILE A 275 -33.59 11.63 3.96
N ALA A 276 -33.28 10.61 3.14
CA ALA A 276 -32.46 10.77 1.95
C ALA A 276 -33.00 11.89 1.03
N ARG A 277 -34.28 11.81 0.67
CA ARG A 277 -34.95 12.78 -0.23
C ARG A 277 -34.97 14.22 0.30
N GLN A 278 -34.88 14.43 1.61
CA GLN A 278 -34.86 15.78 2.20
C GLN A 278 -33.43 16.26 2.44
N LEU A 279 -32.54 15.41 2.96
CA LEU A 279 -31.15 15.75 3.28
C LEU A 279 -30.36 16.12 2.03
N PHE A 280 -30.49 15.34 0.95
CA PHE A 280 -29.72 15.54 -0.29
C PHE A 280 -30.28 16.62 -1.22
N ARG A 281 -31.31 17.38 -0.78
CA ARG A 281 -31.69 18.65 -1.42
C ARG A 281 -30.68 19.75 -1.15
N TYR A 282 -29.91 19.63 -0.07
CA TYR A 282 -28.85 20.55 0.28
C TYR A 282 -27.55 20.13 -0.39
N THR A 283 -27.04 20.95 -1.31
CA THR A 283 -25.84 20.65 -2.12
C THR A 283 -24.55 20.53 -1.31
N VAL A 284 -24.56 20.94 -0.04
CA VAL A 284 -23.45 20.74 0.91
C VAL A 284 -23.26 19.27 1.28
N PHE A 285 -24.28 18.43 1.08
CA PHE A 285 -24.24 16.99 1.24
C PHE A 285 -24.33 16.32 -0.13
N ARG A 286 -23.47 15.32 -0.35
CA ARG A 286 -23.51 14.46 -1.53
C ARG A 286 -23.88 13.06 -1.08
N GLU A 287 -24.88 12.47 -1.71
CA GLU A 287 -25.30 11.10 -1.43
C GLU A 287 -24.22 10.09 -1.85
N VAL A 288 -23.91 9.18 -0.92
CA VAL A 288 -23.34 7.87 -1.22
C VAL A 288 -24.53 6.90 -1.23
N PRO A 289 -24.86 6.28 -2.38
CA PRO A 289 -25.99 5.36 -2.47
C PRO A 289 -25.90 4.24 -1.43
N SER A 290 -27.01 3.90 -0.77
CA SER A 290 -27.01 2.88 0.31
C SER A 290 -26.38 1.55 -0.14
N ALA A 291 -26.70 1.07 -1.35
CA ALA A 291 -26.12 -0.16 -1.88
C ALA A 291 -24.59 -0.11 -2.08
N GLU A 292 -24.05 1.04 -2.50
CA GLU A 292 -22.60 1.25 -2.61
C GLU A 292 -21.95 1.26 -1.22
N LEU A 293 -22.58 1.96 -0.27
CA LEU A 293 -22.10 2.05 1.10
C LEU A 293 -22.06 0.67 1.78
N GLU A 294 -23.14 -0.12 1.64
CA GLU A 294 -23.21 -1.48 2.21
C GLU A 294 -22.13 -2.40 1.62
N ALA A 295 -21.91 -2.35 0.31
CA ALA A 295 -20.88 -3.14 -0.35
C ALA A 295 -19.47 -2.77 0.16
N GLU A 296 -19.17 -1.48 0.31
CA GLU A 296 -17.86 -1.02 0.79
C GLU A 296 -17.67 -1.27 2.30
N ILE A 297 -18.71 -1.17 3.13
CA ILE A 297 -18.65 -1.57 4.55
C ILE A 297 -18.38 -3.07 4.68
N LYS A 298 -19.08 -3.90 3.91
CA LYS A 298 -18.86 -5.35 3.88
C LYS A 298 -17.44 -5.70 3.42
N ARG A 299 -16.96 -5.03 2.37
CA ARG A 299 -15.59 -5.20 1.87
C ARG A 299 -14.54 -4.78 2.90
N ALA A 300 -14.80 -3.71 3.65
CA ALA A 300 -13.95 -3.25 4.73
C ALA A 300 -14.08 -4.08 6.03
N LYS A 301 -15.04 -5.02 6.09
CA LYS A 301 -15.35 -5.88 7.24
C LYS A 301 -15.59 -5.06 8.52
N LEU A 302 -16.40 -4.00 8.41
CA LEU A 302 -16.68 -3.10 9.53
C LEU A 302 -18.05 -3.40 10.14
N SER A 303 -18.08 -3.66 11.45
CA SER A 303 -19.31 -3.67 12.22
C SER A 303 -19.81 -2.25 12.50
N ILE A 304 -21.11 -2.11 12.79
CA ILE A 304 -21.69 -0.83 13.23
C ILE A 304 -21.05 -0.36 14.53
N GLU A 305 -20.71 -1.28 15.43
CA GLU A 305 -19.97 -0.94 16.64
C GLU A 305 -18.62 -0.30 16.31
N ARG A 306 -17.84 -0.89 15.38
CA ARG A 306 -16.55 -0.31 14.94
C ARG A 306 -16.75 1.09 14.35
N ILE A 307 -17.76 1.26 13.50
CA ILE A 307 -18.13 2.54 12.86
C ILE A 307 -18.45 3.62 13.91
N THR A 308 -19.22 3.28 14.94
CA THR A 308 -19.74 4.24 15.94
C THR A 308 -18.82 4.46 17.14
N THR A 309 -17.76 3.66 17.31
CA THR A 309 -16.82 3.77 18.45
C THR A 309 -15.45 4.27 18.05
N LYS A 310 -14.86 3.66 17.03
CA LYS A 310 -13.49 3.94 16.59
C LYS A 310 -13.45 4.54 15.19
N GLY A 311 -14.59 4.58 14.48
CA GLY A 311 -14.73 5.12 13.14
C GLY A 311 -14.21 4.19 12.04
N TRP A 312 -14.03 4.76 10.85
CA TRP A 312 -13.52 4.10 9.63
C TRP A 312 -12.43 4.91 8.92
N ARG A 313 -11.91 5.97 9.57
CA ARG A 313 -10.89 6.89 9.03
C ARG A 313 -9.61 6.17 8.58
N ASP A 314 -9.25 5.09 9.26
CA ASP A 314 -8.08 4.25 9.01
C ASP A 314 -8.33 3.13 7.98
N THR A 315 -9.50 3.11 7.34
CA THR A 315 -9.93 2.06 6.41
C THR A 315 -10.13 2.60 4.99
N PRO A 316 -10.12 1.73 3.96
CA PRO A 316 -10.44 2.15 2.58
C PRO A 316 -11.79 2.86 2.43
N LEU A 317 -12.78 2.56 3.29
CA LEU A 317 -14.12 3.14 3.27
C LEU A 317 -14.12 4.68 3.36
N ARG A 318 -13.09 5.29 3.96
CA ARG A 318 -12.92 6.75 4.03
C ARG A 318 -12.87 7.40 2.64
N ARG A 319 -12.44 6.66 1.61
CA ARG A 319 -12.42 7.11 0.21
C ARG A 319 -13.80 7.11 -0.42
N THR A 320 -14.81 6.52 0.21
CA THR A 320 -16.19 6.45 -0.29
C THR A 320 -17.08 7.43 0.46
N VAL A 321 -17.05 7.41 1.80
CA VAL A 321 -17.97 8.16 2.66
C VAL A 321 -17.24 8.97 3.73
N ASP A 322 -17.66 10.21 3.93
CA ASP A 322 -17.12 11.14 4.94
C ASP A 322 -17.91 11.07 6.25
N MET A 323 -19.22 10.85 6.15
CA MET A 323 -20.17 10.79 7.25
C MET A 323 -21.20 9.68 7.06
N ILE A 324 -21.46 8.90 8.10
CA ILE A 324 -22.47 7.85 8.11
C ILE A 324 -23.64 8.29 8.99
N VAL A 325 -24.84 8.15 8.45
CA VAL A 325 -26.09 8.45 9.15
C VAL A 325 -26.73 7.13 9.58
N LEU A 326 -27.02 6.99 10.87
CA LEU A 326 -27.78 5.86 11.42
C LEU A 326 -29.14 6.36 11.91
N GLY A 327 -30.21 5.71 11.49
CA GLY A 327 -31.56 6.06 11.95
C GLY A 327 -32.21 4.99 12.80
N SER A 328 -33.24 5.37 13.54
CA SER A 328 -34.17 4.41 14.12
C SER A 328 -35.57 4.98 14.24
N VAL A 329 -36.57 4.09 14.20
CA VAL A 329 -37.97 4.43 14.44
C VAL A 329 -38.50 3.60 15.61
N ALA A 330 -39.12 4.27 16.58
CA ALA A 330 -39.92 3.65 17.63
C ALA A 330 -41.39 4.05 17.48
N LYS A 331 -42.31 3.24 17.99
CA LYS A 331 -43.74 3.52 18.05
C LYS A 331 -44.19 3.59 19.51
N ASP A 332 -44.83 4.70 19.87
CA ASP A 332 -45.48 4.90 21.17
C ASP A 332 -46.97 5.28 20.99
N ASP A 333 -47.65 5.61 22.08
CA ASP A 333 -49.06 6.02 22.10
C ASP A 333 -49.34 7.31 21.31
N LYS A 334 -48.31 8.11 21.04
CA LYS A 334 -48.39 9.40 20.34
C LYS A 334 -47.95 9.31 18.88
N GLY A 335 -47.58 8.13 18.40
CA GLY A 335 -47.19 7.89 17.01
C GLY A 335 -45.77 7.32 16.90
N LEU A 336 -45.02 7.81 15.93
CA LEU A 336 -43.66 7.40 15.62
C LEU A 336 -42.65 8.40 16.19
N VAL A 337 -41.59 7.90 16.79
CA VAL A 337 -40.41 8.66 17.23
C VAL A 337 -39.27 8.27 16.30
N ILE A 338 -38.73 9.24 15.57
CA ILE A 338 -37.66 9.03 14.59
C ILE A 338 -36.39 9.68 15.13
N GLU A 339 -35.34 8.89 15.33
CA GLU A 339 -34.00 9.36 15.66
C GLU A 339 -33.10 9.28 14.42
N THR A 340 -32.26 10.30 14.21
CA THR A 340 -31.23 10.32 13.16
C THR A 340 -29.89 10.79 13.75
N LYS A 341 -28.86 9.95 13.65
CA LYS A 341 -27.52 10.16 14.22
C LYS A 341 -26.49 10.33 13.12
N PHE A 342 -25.61 11.31 13.26
CA PHE A 342 -24.58 11.65 12.29
C PHE A 342 -23.20 11.36 12.87
N TYR A 343 -22.49 10.39 12.29
CA TYR A 343 -21.16 9.99 12.72
C TYR A 343 -20.11 10.47 11.73
N THR A 344 -19.05 11.11 12.22
CA THR A 344 -17.87 11.41 11.40
C THR A 344 -17.04 10.16 11.18
N SER A 345 -16.15 10.18 10.18
CA SER A 345 -15.20 9.08 9.94
C SER A 345 -14.33 8.67 11.14
N GLY A 346 -14.19 9.51 12.17
CA GLY A 346 -13.50 9.16 13.42
C GLY A 346 -14.35 8.38 14.43
N GLY A 347 -15.62 8.11 14.12
CA GLY A 347 -16.58 7.47 15.03
C GLY A 347 -17.24 8.44 16.00
N GLN A 348 -16.97 9.74 15.90
CA GLN A 348 -17.60 10.75 16.75
C GLN A 348 -19.04 11.03 16.27
N LEU A 349 -20.01 10.90 17.18
CA LEU A 349 -21.38 11.41 17.01
C LEU A 349 -21.34 12.94 17.06
N ILE A 350 -21.55 13.59 15.92
CA ILE A 350 -21.46 15.05 15.80
C ILE A 350 -22.82 15.74 15.97
N LEU A 351 -23.90 15.01 15.67
CA LEU A 351 -25.27 15.49 15.83
C LEU A 351 -26.21 14.29 15.98
N SER A 352 -27.19 14.42 16.87
CA SER A 352 -28.35 13.55 16.92
C SER A 352 -29.62 14.40 16.82
N GLN A 353 -30.63 13.93 16.11
CA GLN A 353 -31.92 14.60 15.94
C GLN A 353 -33.06 13.66 16.26
N ILE A 354 -34.07 14.16 16.95
CA ILE A 354 -35.30 13.42 17.25
C ILE A 354 -36.50 14.22 16.79
N THR A 355 -37.42 13.56 16.09
CA THR A 355 -38.68 14.16 15.63
C THR A 355 -39.82 13.15 15.83
N ARG A 356 -41.05 13.64 15.79
CA ARG A 356 -42.26 12.83 15.92
C ARG A 356 -43.09 12.90 14.64
N ALA A 357 -43.57 11.75 14.20
CA ALA A 357 -44.57 11.65 13.15
C ALA A 357 -45.83 11.00 13.73
N ARG A 358 -47.00 11.61 13.57
CA ARG A 358 -48.25 11.06 14.12
C ARG A 358 -48.57 9.66 13.57
N ASP A 359 -48.26 9.45 12.30
CA ASP A 359 -48.49 8.22 11.53
C ASP A 359 -47.52 8.19 10.33
N THR A 360 -47.62 7.16 9.49
CA THR A 360 -46.74 6.98 8.33
C THR A 360 -46.85 8.11 7.30
N SER A 361 -48.01 8.76 7.17
CA SER A 361 -48.20 9.88 6.23
C SER A 361 -47.43 11.14 6.65
N ALA A 362 -47.16 11.29 7.96
CA ALA A 362 -46.41 12.41 8.51
C ALA A 362 -44.88 12.25 8.43
N ILE A 363 -44.37 11.07 8.05
CA ILE A 363 -42.92 10.78 7.97
C ILE A 363 -42.18 11.77 7.06
N SER A 364 -42.75 12.14 5.91
CA SER A 364 -42.09 13.10 5.02
C SER A 364 -41.99 14.51 5.63
N GLY A 365 -42.91 14.89 6.51
CA GLY A 365 -42.85 16.15 7.25
C GLY A 365 -41.76 16.11 8.30
N ALA A 366 -41.73 15.04 9.09
CA ALA A 366 -40.71 14.77 10.10
C ALA A 366 -39.28 14.72 9.49
N ALA A 367 -39.09 14.04 8.35
CA ALA A 367 -37.82 14.00 7.64
C ALA A 367 -37.36 15.38 7.13
N ARG A 368 -38.30 16.26 6.76
CA ARG A 368 -37.98 17.64 6.36
C ARG A 368 -37.49 18.45 7.55
N GLU A 369 -38.12 18.29 8.71
CA GLU A 369 -37.69 18.91 9.96
C GLU A 369 -36.29 18.41 10.35
N VAL A 370 -36.03 17.10 10.27
CA VAL A 370 -34.69 16.53 10.49
C VAL A 370 -33.66 17.20 9.58
N ALA A 371 -33.90 17.26 8.27
CA ALA A 371 -32.96 17.87 7.34
C ALA A 371 -32.74 19.38 7.61
N ALA A 372 -33.80 20.12 7.97
CA ALA A 372 -33.71 21.53 8.34
C ALA A 372 -32.89 21.73 9.62
N SER A 373 -33.18 20.98 10.68
CA SER A 373 -32.46 21.02 11.96
C SER A 373 -31.00 20.61 11.81
N VAL A 374 -30.70 19.63 10.96
CA VAL A 374 -29.31 19.28 10.60
C VAL A 374 -28.63 20.49 9.96
N MET A 375 -29.26 21.13 8.97
CA MET A 375 -28.68 22.32 8.35
C MET A 375 -28.48 23.49 9.31
N GLU A 376 -29.29 23.61 10.36
CA GLU A 376 -29.16 24.66 11.38
C GLU A 376 -28.12 24.34 12.45
N ARG A 377 -27.94 23.05 12.79
CA ARG A 377 -27.10 22.62 13.92
C ARG A 377 -25.77 22.00 13.55
N PHE A 378 -25.59 21.58 12.29
CA PHE A 378 -24.35 20.94 11.87
C PHE A 378 -23.15 21.91 11.95
N PRO A 379 -22.01 21.53 12.52
CA PRO A 379 -20.86 22.43 12.66
C PRO A 379 -20.07 22.48 11.34
N PHE A 380 -20.58 23.20 10.34
CA PHE A 380 -19.88 23.34 9.06
C PHE A 380 -18.50 23.97 9.22
N GLU A 381 -17.51 23.40 8.56
CA GLU A 381 -16.12 23.86 8.59
C GLU A 381 -15.82 24.68 7.35
N GLY A 382 -15.03 25.73 7.54
CA GLY A 382 -14.51 26.57 6.47
C GLY A 382 -13.08 26.99 6.77
N THR A 383 -12.56 27.85 5.90
CA THR A 383 -11.18 28.32 5.93
C THR A 383 -11.16 29.81 5.63
N VAL A 384 -10.30 30.55 6.32
CA VAL A 384 -9.99 31.94 5.98
C VAL A 384 -9.21 31.97 4.66
N VAL A 385 -9.74 32.60 3.62
CA VAL A 385 -9.18 32.52 2.26
C VAL A 385 -8.52 33.81 1.79
N ALA A 386 -8.95 34.95 2.29
CA ALA A 386 -8.41 36.25 1.95
C ALA A 386 -8.67 37.27 3.05
N VAL A 387 -7.96 38.38 3.00
CA VAL A 387 -8.22 39.57 3.81
C VAL A 387 -8.55 40.72 2.87
N GLU A 388 -9.70 41.35 3.05
CA GLU A 388 -10.23 42.42 2.19
C GLU A 388 -10.74 43.55 3.08
N ASP A 389 -10.15 44.73 2.95
CA ASP A 389 -10.53 45.92 3.73
C ASP A 389 -10.65 45.68 5.24
N GLY A 390 -9.73 44.89 5.80
CA GLY A 390 -9.72 44.53 7.23
C GLY A 390 -10.73 43.45 7.63
N ARG A 391 -11.46 42.86 6.68
CA ARG A 391 -12.37 41.71 6.87
C ARG A 391 -11.76 40.42 6.34
N TYR A 392 -12.22 39.30 6.87
CA TYR A 392 -11.75 37.97 6.53
C TYR A 392 -12.76 37.28 5.64
N ARG A 393 -12.36 36.93 4.41
CA ARG A 393 -13.17 36.10 3.51
C ARG A 393 -13.07 34.65 3.95
N ILE A 394 -14.20 33.97 4.07
CA ILE A 394 -14.32 32.56 4.45
C ILE A 394 -14.98 31.80 3.29
N ASN A 395 -14.45 30.64 2.91
CA ASN A 395 -14.98 29.82 1.80
C ASN A 395 -16.32 29.09 2.06
N ILE A 396 -17.09 29.51 3.08
CA ILE A 396 -18.45 29.02 3.31
C ILE A 396 -19.43 30.19 3.33
N GLY A 397 -20.56 30.02 2.62
CA GLY A 397 -21.58 31.03 2.41
C GLY A 397 -23.00 30.52 2.68
N LYS A 398 -24.00 31.12 2.01
CA LYS A 398 -25.44 30.86 2.22
C LYS A 398 -25.84 29.37 2.18
N PRO A 399 -25.30 28.50 1.29
CA PRO A 399 -25.62 27.07 1.29
C PRO A 399 -25.35 26.36 2.62
N TYR A 400 -24.39 26.86 3.41
CA TYR A 400 -24.02 26.34 4.74
C TYR A 400 -24.80 27.03 5.88
N ARG A 401 -25.92 27.69 5.54
CA ARG A 401 -26.68 28.62 6.41
C ARG A 401 -25.80 29.68 7.09
N ILE A 402 -24.82 30.19 6.35
CA ILE A 402 -24.05 31.36 6.78
C ILE A 402 -24.78 32.62 6.31
N GLY A 403 -25.04 33.52 7.25
CA GLY A 403 -25.68 34.80 7.00
C GLY A 403 -25.08 35.90 7.88
N ARG A 404 -25.57 37.12 7.74
CA ARG A 404 -25.16 38.22 8.64
C ARG A 404 -25.51 37.87 10.08
N GLY A 405 -24.55 38.05 11.00
CA GLY A 405 -24.67 37.71 12.41
C GLY A 405 -24.27 36.26 12.75
N THR A 406 -24.02 35.40 11.76
CA THR A 406 -23.50 34.06 12.03
C THR A 406 -22.12 34.17 12.69
N ARG A 407 -21.93 33.48 13.83
CA ARG A 407 -20.64 33.39 14.50
C ARG A 407 -19.85 32.17 14.04
N LEU A 408 -18.56 32.35 13.83
CA LEU A 408 -17.60 31.33 13.44
C LEU A 408 -16.49 31.24 14.50
N THR A 409 -16.22 30.05 14.99
CA THR A 409 -15.10 29.80 15.91
C THR A 409 -13.82 29.58 15.10
N LEU A 410 -12.79 30.39 15.34
CA LEU A 410 -11.44 30.17 14.84
C LEU A 410 -10.75 29.08 15.64
N THR A 411 -10.10 28.16 14.95
CA THR A 411 -9.41 27.02 15.57
C THR A 411 -8.02 26.83 15.00
N ALA A 412 -7.07 26.50 15.89
CA ALA A 412 -5.72 26.10 15.53
C ALA A 412 -5.50 24.63 15.88
N ALA A 413 -4.85 23.89 14.98
CA ALA A 413 -4.47 22.51 15.21
C ALA A 413 -3.46 22.39 16.36
N THR A 414 -3.77 21.56 17.34
CA THR A 414 -2.83 21.09 18.36
C THR A 414 -2.03 19.93 17.78
N ARG A 415 -0.70 19.95 17.91
CA ARG A 415 0.18 18.91 17.35
C ARG A 415 0.88 18.14 18.46
N GLY A 416 0.95 16.82 18.33
CA GLY A 416 1.75 15.96 19.21
C GLY A 416 3.23 15.96 18.84
N GLU A 417 4.05 15.18 19.57
CA GLU A 417 5.52 15.11 19.40
C GLU A 417 5.96 14.73 17.97
N ALA A 418 5.15 13.94 17.26
CA ALA A 418 5.39 13.55 15.86
C ALA A 418 4.81 14.54 14.82
N GLY A 419 4.33 15.72 15.23
CA GLY A 419 3.74 16.74 14.34
C GLY A 419 2.32 16.43 13.84
N LYS A 420 1.76 15.26 14.23
CA LYS A 420 0.37 14.85 13.94
C LYS A 420 -0.61 15.74 14.70
N VAL A 421 -1.69 16.15 14.04
CA VAL A 421 -2.78 16.89 14.69
C VAL A 421 -3.49 15.97 15.70
N THR A 422 -3.47 16.37 16.97
CA THR A 422 -4.07 15.65 18.10
C THR A 422 -5.40 16.24 18.55
N GLY A 423 -5.72 17.45 18.09
CA GLY A 423 -6.98 18.14 18.37
C GLY A 423 -6.96 19.57 17.86
N TYR A 424 -7.95 20.35 18.26
CA TYR A 424 -8.02 21.78 17.94
C TYR A 424 -8.28 22.58 19.19
N ARG A 425 -7.63 23.73 19.29
CA ARG A 425 -7.94 24.74 20.31
C ARG A 425 -8.60 25.93 19.63
N GLU A 426 -9.61 26.48 20.27
CA GLU A 426 -10.17 27.77 19.87
C GLU A 426 -9.13 28.88 20.06
N THR A 427 -9.02 29.76 19.07
CA THR A 427 -8.12 30.92 19.07
C THR A 427 -8.87 32.25 19.06
N GLY A 428 -10.15 32.23 18.72
CA GLY A 428 -11.05 33.39 18.77
C GLY A 428 -12.34 33.14 17.99
N ARG A 429 -13.07 34.22 17.72
CA ARG A 429 -14.38 34.19 17.06
C ARG A 429 -14.48 35.29 16.01
N LEU A 430 -15.17 34.97 14.93
CA LEU A 430 -15.52 35.90 13.87
C LEU A 430 -17.04 36.03 13.77
N GLU A 431 -17.52 37.23 13.46
CA GLU A 431 -18.92 37.49 13.17
C GLU A 431 -19.08 37.84 11.70
N VAL A 432 -19.95 37.12 11.00
CA VAL A 432 -20.20 37.32 9.57
C VAL A 432 -20.99 38.62 9.36
N ARG A 433 -20.46 39.51 8.53
CA ARG A 433 -21.11 40.79 8.14
C ARG A 433 -21.91 40.66 6.85
N ARG A 434 -21.43 39.82 5.93
CA ARG A 434 -22.04 39.58 4.62
C ARG A 434 -21.78 38.14 4.18
N ALA A 435 -22.75 37.51 3.53
CA ALA A 435 -22.60 36.17 2.96
C ALA A 435 -23.15 36.14 1.54
N ASP A 436 -22.40 35.54 0.64
CA ASP A 436 -22.78 35.18 -0.73
C ASP A 436 -22.91 33.64 -0.82
N ASP A 437 -23.11 33.09 -2.02
CA ASP A 437 -23.25 31.64 -2.17
C ASP A 437 -21.92 30.90 -1.98
N ALA A 438 -20.83 31.47 -2.50
CA ALA A 438 -19.50 30.84 -2.49
C ALA A 438 -18.68 31.16 -1.23
N ASP A 439 -18.94 32.29 -0.58
CA ASP A 439 -18.12 32.76 0.54
C ASP A 439 -18.90 33.71 1.49
N SER A 440 -18.24 34.10 2.57
CA SER A 440 -18.71 35.12 3.49
C SER A 440 -17.57 36.05 3.91
N LEU A 441 -17.91 37.29 4.29
CA LEU A 441 -16.99 38.25 4.88
C LEU A 441 -17.31 38.42 6.35
N ALA A 442 -16.32 38.15 7.20
CA ALA A 442 -16.44 38.22 8.64
C ALA A 442 -15.43 39.19 9.27
N GLU A 443 -15.79 39.75 10.42
CA GLU A 443 -14.94 40.59 11.25
C GLU A 443 -14.60 39.86 12.54
N ILE A 444 -13.49 40.23 13.19
CA ILE A 444 -13.13 39.68 14.50
C ILE A 444 -14.17 40.13 15.53
N GLU A 445 -14.81 39.16 16.18
CA GLU A 445 -15.62 39.38 17.38
C GLU A 445 -14.71 39.34 18.62
N ASP A 446 -13.86 38.31 18.72
CA ASP A 446 -12.80 38.23 19.72
C ASP A 446 -11.58 37.43 19.24
N LEU A 447 -10.44 37.65 19.89
CA LEU A 447 -9.23 36.87 19.73
C LEU A 447 -8.58 36.64 21.08
N ARG A 448 -8.06 35.43 21.30
CA ARG A 448 -7.25 35.14 22.48
C ARG A 448 -5.93 35.90 22.40
N LYS A 449 -5.38 36.27 23.57
CA LYS A 449 -4.17 37.08 23.69
C LYS A 449 -3.01 36.46 22.91
N GLY A 450 -2.44 37.22 21.97
CA GLY A 450 -1.29 36.80 21.15
C GLY A 450 -1.65 36.08 19.85
N GLU A 451 -2.92 35.74 19.62
CA GLU A 451 -3.39 35.12 18.38
C GLU A 451 -3.58 36.16 17.27
N ARG A 452 -3.47 35.70 16.02
CA ARG A 452 -3.77 36.46 14.80
C ARG A 452 -4.49 35.54 13.83
N VAL A 453 -5.36 36.11 13.01
CA VAL A 453 -6.03 35.39 11.93
C VAL A 453 -5.13 35.36 10.71
N ASN A 454 -4.83 34.18 10.20
CA ASN A 454 -4.03 33.93 9.01
C ASN A 454 -4.87 33.32 7.90
N ILE A 455 -4.47 33.56 6.66
CA ILE A 455 -4.99 32.81 5.52
C ILE A 455 -4.66 31.32 5.72
N GLY A 456 -5.66 30.46 5.57
CA GLY A 456 -5.58 29.03 5.85
C GLY A 456 -6.07 28.62 7.25
N ASP A 457 -6.42 29.57 8.13
CA ASP A 457 -6.96 29.23 9.45
C ASP A 457 -8.33 28.56 9.31
N ARG A 458 -8.55 27.49 10.10
CA ARG A 458 -9.80 26.73 10.14
C ARG A 458 -10.83 27.47 10.98
N VAL A 459 -12.02 27.65 10.42
CA VAL A 459 -13.20 28.18 11.11
C VAL A 459 -14.30 27.14 11.17
N VAL A 460 -15.08 27.14 12.25
CA VAL A 460 -16.21 26.23 12.44
C VAL A 460 -17.45 27.05 12.76
N ARG A 461 -18.57 26.81 12.08
CA ARG A 461 -19.84 27.46 12.39
C ARG A 461 -20.25 27.15 13.82
N ARG A 462 -20.42 28.19 14.63
CA ARG A 462 -20.88 28.04 16.00
C ARG A 462 -22.39 28.01 16.02
N VAL A 463 -22.94 26.97 16.64
CA VAL A 463 -24.37 26.83 16.92
C VAL A 463 -24.50 26.98 18.42
N VAL A 464 -24.99 28.13 18.87
CA VAL A 464 -25.18 28.41 20.29
C VAL A 464 -26.60 28.00 20.68
N ARG A 465 -26.75 27.17 21.71
CA ARG A 465 -28.07 26.95 22.31
C ARG A 465 -28.45 28.16 23.15
N GLU A 466 -29.71 28.58 23.16
CA GLU A 466 -30.18 29.70 23.99
C GLU A 466 -29.76 29.54 25.48
N ASP A 467 -29.80 28.31 25.99
CA ASP A 467 -29.44 28.01 27.37
C ASP A 467 -27.92 28.01 27.62
N GLU A 468 -27.07 27.85 26.59
CA GLU A 468 -25.60 27.94 26.67
C GLU A 468 -25.09 29.39 26.67
N GLU A 469 -25.85 30.32 26.09
CA GLU A 469 -25.47 31.74 25.96
C GLU A 469 -25.67 32.52 27.27
N GLU A 470 -26.68 32.18 28.06
CA GLU A 470 -26.97 32.80 29.37
C GLU A 470 -26.48 31.96 30.58
N GLY A 471 -26.25 30.66 30.41
CA GLY A 471 -26.10 29.68 31.49
C GLY A 471 -24.69 29.14 31.73
N ALA A 472 -23.63 29.94 31.58
CA ALA A 472 -22.24 29.47 31.54
C ALA A 472 -21.70 28.72 32.80
N ARG A 473 -22.52 28.38 33.81
CA ARG A 473 -22.08 27.68 35.03
C ARG A 473 -23.05 26.66 35.64
N THR A 474 -24.22 26.39 35.05
CA THR A 474 -25.20 25.46 35.65
C THR A 474 -25.49 24.25 34.77
N TYR A 475 -25.43 23.05 35.35
CA TYR A 475 -25.58 21.77 34.67
C TYR A 475 -26.28 20.74 35.56
N VAL A 476 -26.75 19.66 34.96
CA VAL A 476 -27.26 18.45 35.64
C VAL A 476 -26.50 17.24 35.12
N ILE A 477 -26.22 16.26 35.99
CA ILE A 477 -25.64 14.98 35.60
C ILE A 477 -26.78 13.99 35.40
N LEU A 478 -26.96 13.49 34.18
CA LEU A 478 -27.89 12.40 33.91
C LEU A 478 -27.11 11.10 33.87
N ALA A 479 -27.40 10.19 34.80
CA ALA A 479 -26.78 8.87 34.89
C ALA A 479 -27.76 7.81 34.38
N ALA A 480 -27.43 7.16 33.28
CA ALA A 480 -28.23 6.07 32.71
C ALA A 480 -27.61 4.72 33.07
N LYS A 481 -28.44 3.77 33.46
CA LYS A 481 -28.10 2.35 33.67
C LYS A 481 -29.00 1.50 32.77
N GLY A 482 -28.49 0.36 32.32
CA GLY A 482 -29.26 -0.57 31.50
C GLY A 482 -28.59 -1.93 31.36
N GLY A 483 -29.36 -2.89 30.87
CA GLY A 483 -28.98 -4.30 30.84
C GLY A 483 -30.21 -5.18 31.06
N LEU A 484 -30.00 -6.49 31.18
CA LEU A 484 -31.04 -7.39 31.66
C LEU A 484 -31.33 -7.08 33.13
N ALA A 485 -32.57 -7.30 33.59
CA ALA A 485 -33.04 -6.88 34.90
C ALA A 485 -32.19 -7.37 36.10
N SER A 486 -31.45 -8.47 35.93
CA SER A 486 -30.54 -9.04 36.93
C SER A 486 -29.11 -8.44 36.91
N GLU A 487 -28.73 -7.68 35.87
CA GLU A 487 -27.36 -7.22 35.62
C GLU A 487 -27.36 -5.81 34.96
N THR A 488 -27.83 -4.79 35.69
CA THR A 488 -27.79 -3.40 35.18
C THR A 488 -26.41 -2.78 35.38
N ALA A 489 -25.80 -2.29 34.30
CA ALA A 489 -24.52 -1.59 34.30
C ALA A 489 -24.69 -0.13 33.84
N PRO A 490 -23.70 0.76 34.07
CA PRO A 490 -23.70 2.09 33.47
C PRO A 490 -23.87 2.00 31.94
N LEU A 491 -24.77 2.82 31.40
CA LEU A 491 -25.22 2.70 30.02
C LEU A 491 -24.63 3.81 29.13
N PRO A 492 -23.60 3.53 28.32
CA PRO A 492 -23.03 4.52 27.43
C PRO A 492 -23.92 4.80 26.22
N ARG A 493 -23.70 5.96 25.59
CA ARG A 493 -24.33 6.37 24.32
C ARG A 493 -25.87 6.46 24.38
N VAL A 494 -26.42 6.75 25.55
CA VAL A 494 -27.81 7.19 25.68
C VAL A 494 -27.86 8.65 25.27
N ASN A 495 -28.60 8.95 24.22
CA ASN A 495 -28.79 10.32 23.75
C ASN A 495 -29.78 11.02 24.68
N VAL A 496 -29.37 12.19 25.15
CA VAL A 496 -30.18 13.07 25.98
C VAL A 496 -30.77 14.15 25.10
N TYR A 497 -32.09 14.30 25.16
CA TYR A 497 -32.80 15.41 24.54
C TYR A 497 -33.54 16.23 25.60
N LEU A 498 -33.41 17.54 25.52
CA LEU A 498 -34.19 18.50 26.31
C LEU A 498 -35.05 19.31 25.34
N ASN A 499 -36.38 19.25 25.49
CA ASN A 499 -37.33 19.90 24.59
C ASN A 499 -37.10 19.52 23.11
N ASN A 500 -36.86 18.22 22.86
CA ASN A 500 -36.49 17.64 21.56
C ASN A 500 -35.13 18.07 21.00
N GLU A 501 -34.35 18.88 21.72
CA GLU A 501 -33.01 19.26 21.32
C GLU A 501 -31.99 18.30 21.90
N TRP A 502 -31.15 17.70 21.06
CA TRP A 502 -30.05 16.86 21.54
C TRP A 502 -29.13 17.71 22.39
N ALA A 503 -28.94 17.32 23.65
CA ALA A 503 -28.16 18.03 24.66
C ALA A 503 -26.78 17.39 24.90
N GLY A 504 -26.65 16.09 24.59
CA GLY A 504 -25.42 15.31 24.70
C GLY A 504 -25.71 13.81 24.74
N SER A 505 -24.70 13.01 25.00
CA SER A 505 -24.84 11.56 25.15
C SER A 505 -24.03 11.06 26.33
N THR A 506 -24.47 9.99 26.98
CA THR A 506 -23.74 9.41 28.11
C THR A 506 -22.38 8.84 27.68
N GLY A 507 -21.37 9.06 28.50
CA GLY A 507 -20.02 8.52 28.34
C GLY A 507 -19.94 7.03 28.73
N VAL A 508 -18.72 6.48 28.71
CA VAL A 508 -18.44 5.08 29.10
C VAL A 508 -18.86 4.76 30.54
N ASP A 509 -18.93 5.77 31.40
CA ASP A 509 -19.38 5.70 32.79
C ASP A 509 -20.90 5.82 32.94
N GLY A 510 -21.64 5.85 31.83
CA GLY A 510 -23.09 5.99 31.80
C GLY A 510 -23.61 7.38 32.17
N LYS A 511 -22.75 8.41 32.21
CA LYS A 511 -23.14 9.76 32.64
C LYS A 511 -23.01 10.79 31.53
N ALA A 512 -23.89 11.79 31.54
CA ALA A 512 -23.81 12.97 30.68
C ALA A 512 -23.97 14.24 31.54
N GLU A 513 -23.04 15.18 31.40
CA GLU A 513 -23.21 16.54 31.89
C GLU A 513 -24.03 17.35 30.89
N VAL A 514 -25.17 17.86 31.33
CA VAL A 514 -26.15 18.51 30.47
C VAL A 514 -26.36 19.94 30.96
N PRO A 515 -26.03 20.96 30.15
CA PRO A 515 -26.29 22.36 30.50
C PRO A 515 -27.78 22.62 30.71
N VAL A 516 -28.13 23.29 31.80
CA VAL A 516 -29.52 23.66 32.14
C VAL A 516 -29.55 24.98 32.90
N ARG A 517 -30.62 25.74 32.72
CA ARG A 517 -31.02 26.84 33.62
C ARG A 517 -31.76 26.30 34.84
N LEU A 518 -31.35 26.75 36.03
CA LEU A 518 -32.00 26.37 37.29
C LEU A 518 -33.43 26.93 37.35
N GLY A 519 -34.35 26.18 37.97
CA GLY A 519 -35.75 26.56 38.12
C GLY A 519 -36.60 26.47 36.83
N LYS A 520 -36.01 26.27 35.66
CA LYS A 520 -36.72 26.02 34.39
C LYS A 520 -37.10 24.54 34.27
N GLY A 521 -38.30 24.27 33.77
CA GLY A 521 -38.75 22.91 33.44
C GLY A 521 -38.33 22.50 32.03
N TYR A 522 -37.97 21.24 31.84
CA TYR A 522 -37.59 20.65 30.56
C TYR A 522 -38.35 19.35 30.31
N ASP A 523 -38.76 19.14 29.07
CA ASP A 523 -39.19 17.82 28.59
C ASP A 523 -37.94 16.99 28.27
N LEU A 524 -37.61 16.04 29.16
CA LEU A 524 -36.50 15.12 29.00
C LEU A 524 -36.94 13.91 28.16
N LEU A 525 -36.12 13.54 27.19
CA LEU A 525 -36.19 12.26 26.50
C LEU A 525 -34.79 11.62 26.50
N LEU A 526 -34.70 10.42 27.07
CA LEU A 526 -33.53 9.55 26.96
C LEU A 526 -33.83 8.48 25.93
N TYR A 527 -32.99 8.41 24.90
CA TYR A 527 -33.19 7.50 23.79
C TYR A 527 -31.89 6.77 23.46
N ARG A 528 -31.98 5.44 23.35
CA ARG A 528 -30.93 4.59 22.82
C ARG A 528 -31.59 3.46 22.05
N HIS A 529 -31.19 3.27 20.80
CA HIS A 529 -31.66 2.13 20.01
C HIS A 529 -31.34 0.81 20.72
N GLY A 530 -32.29 -0.13 20.72
CA GLY A 530 -32.23 -1.37 21.50
C GLY A 530 -32.73 -1.22 22.94
N TYR A 531 -33.18 -0.04 23.36
CA TYR A 531 -33.66 0.20 24.73
C TYR A 531 -35.00 0.94 24.72
N GLN A 532 -35.80 0.69 25.75
CA GLN A 532 -37.03 1.43 26.01
C GLN A 532 -36.68 2.89 26.36
N GLN A 533 -37.31 3.82 25.66
CA GLN A 533 -37.11 5.25 25.87
C GLN A 533 -37.70 5.70 27.22
N VAL A 534 -37.06 6.68 27.85
CA VAL A 534 -37.58 7.36 29.05
C VAL A 534 -38.00 8.77 28.67
N SER A 535 -39.23 9.16 29.00
CA SER A 535 -39.74 10.52 28.78
C SER A 535 -40.37 11.07 30.05
N GLU A 536 -39.81 12.16 30.57
CA GLU A 536 -40.25 12.77 31.83
C GLU A 536 -40.09 14.29 31.79
N LYS A 537 -40.80 15.00 32.66
CA LYS A 537 -40.54 16.42 32.91
C LYS A 537 -39.56 16.57 34.05
N ILE A 538 -38.44 17.27 33.81
CA ILE A 538 -37.44 17.53 34.82
C ILE A 538 -37.34 19.02 35.15
N LYS A 539 -37.01 19.33 36.40
CA LYS A 539 -36.70 20.67 36.87
C LYS A 539 -35.47 20.58 37.76
N VAL A 540 -34.47 21.41 37.49
CA VAL A 540 -33.18 21.36 38.19
C VAL A 540 -33.08 22.57 39.09
N GLU A 541 -32.97 22.37 40.40
CA GLU A 541 -32.92 23.46 41.37
C GLU A 541 -31.47 23.78 41.79
N LYS A 542 -30.57 22.80 41.71
CA LYS A 542 -29.16 22.93 42.06
C LYS A 542 -28.25 22.40 40.95
N SER A 543 -27.18 23.15 40.67
CA SER A 543 -26.17 22.76 39.68
C SER A 543 -25.35 21.56 40.16
N GLY A 544 -25.05 20.64 39.26
CA GLY A 544 -24.31 19.40 39.54
C GLY A 544 -25.16 18.28 40.15
N ASP A 545 -26.47 18.48 40.33
CA ASP A 545 -27.37 17.43 40.78
C ASP A 545 -27.32 16.23 39.83
N THR A 546 -27.32 15.02 40.39
CA THR A 546 -27.35 13.78 39.62
C THR A 546 -28.75 13.19 39.61
N ARG A 547 -29.28 12.89 38.42
CA ARG A 547 -30.52 12.13 38.24
C ARG A 547 -30.22 10.79 37.60
N GLU A 548 -30.64 9.71 38.25
CA GLU A 548 -30.44 8.36 37.75
C GLU A 548 -31.68 7.85 37.00
N PHE A 549 -31.45 7.17 35.87
CA PHE A 549 -32.48 6.56 35.03
C PHE A 549 -32.08 5.13 34.68
N ALA A 550 -33.06 4.22 34.69
CA ALA A 550 -32.89 2.85 34.24
C ALA A 550 -33.61 2.65 32.91
N LEU A 551 -32.88 2.21 31.89
CA LEU A 551 -33.42 1.89 30.57
C LEU A 551 -33.43 0.37 30.39
N SER A 552 -34.61 -0.21 30.24
CA SER A 552 -34.78 -1.63 29.95
C SER A 552 -34.33 -1.93 28.53
N ILE A 553 -33.55 -3.00 28.35
CA ILE A 553 -33.16 -3.49 27.02
C ILE A 553 -34.38 -4.12 26.32
N ASN A 554 -34.60 -3.74 25.07
CA ASN A 554 -35.53 -4.39 24.17
C ASN A 554 -34.81 -5.58 23.54
N THR A 555 -35.40 -6.78 23.56
CA THR A 555 -34.75 -7.99 23.03
C THR A 555 -35.59 -8.76 22.02
N ALA A 556 -34.89 -9.47 21.14
CA ALA A 556 -35.41 -10.51 20.27
C ALA A 556 -34.87 -11.88 20.71
N LEU A 557 -35.66 -12.94 20.61
CA LEU A 557 -35.19 -14.30 20.81
C LEU A 557 -34.52 -14.82 19.54
N PHE A 558 -33.19 -14.94 19.55
CA PHE A 558 -32.41 -15.42 18.40
C PHE A 558 -32.29 -16.94 18.41
N LYS A 559 -32.79 -17.60 17.37
CA LYS A 559 -32.64 -19.05 17.12
C LYS A 559 -31.83 -19.26 15.86
N VAL A 560 -30.91 -20.21 15.88
CA VAL A 560 -30.03 -20.45 14.73
C VAL A 560 -29.57 -21.90 14.66
N ASP A 561 -29.58 -22.44 13.45
CA ASP A 561 -28.94 -23.72 13.10
C ASP A 561 -27.96 -23.52 11.95
N SER A 562 -27.04 -24.46 11.76
CA SER A 562 -26.09 -24.44 10.66
C SER A 562 -25.77 -25.81 10.08
N GLU A 563 -25.28 -25.79 8.85
CA GLU A 563 -24.69 -26.94 8.18
C GLU A 563 -23.24 -26.61 7.78
N PRO A 564 -22.22 -27.33 8.32
CA PRO A 564 -22.35 -28.38 9.33
C PRO A 564 -22.84 -27.82 10.67
N SER A 565 -23.37 -28.72 11.50
CA SER A 565 -23.81 -28.38 12.85
C SER A 565 -22.61 -28.17 13.80
N ARG A 566 -22.87 -27.71 15.03
CA ARG A 566 -21.86 -27.39 16.07
C ARG A 566 -20.93 -26.23 15.72
N ALA A 567 -21.31 -25.37 14.79
CA ALA A 567 -20.61 -24.12 14.52
C ALA A 567 -20.67 -23.22 15.77
N ALA A 568 -19.55 -22.61 16.15
CA ALA A 568 -19.52 -21.61 17.21
C ALA A 568 -20.18 -20.33 16.73
N ILE A 569 -21.04 -19.76 17.57
CA ILE A 569 -21.85 -18.58 17.28
C ILE A 569 -21.28 -17.41 18.08
N PHE A 570 -21.07 -16.28 17.40
CA PHE A 570 -20.66 -15.01 17.99
C PHE A 570 -21.65 -13.92 17.56
N VAL A 571 -21.96 -13.01 18.49
CA VAL A 571 -22.77 -11.80 18.23
C VAL A 571 -21.96 -10.60 18.72
N ASP A 572 -21.66 -9.67 17.82
CA ASP A 572 -20.76 -8.53 18.04
C ASP A 572 -19.37 -8.92 18.59
N GLY A 573 -18.92 -10.13 18.26
CA GLY A 573 -17.65 -10.70 18.72
C GLY A 573 -17.73 -11.47 20.04
N ASP A 574 -18.84 -11.37 20.77
CA ASP A 574 -19.07 -12.13 22.00
C ASP A 574 -19.59 -13.53 21.70
N ALA A 575 -19.02 -14.55 22.37
CA ALA A 575 -19.42 -15.94 22.18
C ALA A 575 -20.83 -16.19 22.75
N LEU A 576 -21.77 -16.56 21.89
CA LEU A 576 -23.15 -16.84 22.27
C LEU A 576 -23.38 -18.33 22.58
N GLY A 577 -22.69 -19.23 21.88
CA GLY A 577 -22.86 -20.67 22.01
C GLY A 577 -22.44 -21.45 20.77
N LYS A 578 -23.12 -22.57 20.49
CA LYS A 578 -22.93 -23.39 19.28
C LYS A 578 -24.28 -23.76 18.65
N THR A 579 -24.31 -23.99 17.35
CA THR A 579 -25.50 -24.52 16.66
C THR A 579 -25.71 -26.02 16.96
N PRO A 580 -26.96 -26.52 16.96
CA PRO A 580 -28.19 -25.76 16.84
C PRO A 580 -28.56 -25.06 18.16
N LEU A 581 -29.02 -23.82 18.08
CA LEU A 581 -29.54 -23.03 19.19
C LEU A 581 -31.07 -22.90 19.05
N LEU A 582 -31.80 -24.00 19.30
CA LEU A 582 -33.25 -24.11 19.02
C LEU A 582 -34.13 -23.41 20.06
N GLU A 583 -33.73 -23.44 21.34
CA GLU A 583 -34.43 -22.72 22.42
C GLU A 583 -34.27 -21.20 22.29
N GLY A 584 -33.22 -20.78 21.59
CA GLY A 584 -32.86 -19.40 21.33
C GLY A 584 -32.21 -18.68 22.52
N ARG A 585 -31.67 -17.48 22.28
CA ARG A 585 -31.15 -16.58 23.32
C ARG A 585 -31.59 -15.14 23.08
N PRO A 586 -31.85 -14.36 24.15
CA PRO A 586 -32.20 -12.96 23.99
C PRO A 586 -31.02 -12.15 23.48
N ILE A 587 -31.20 -11.48 22.35
CA ILE A 587 -30.28 -10.50 21.76
C ILE A 587 -30.96 -9.13 21.82
N GLY A 588 -30.20 -8.06 22.03
CA GLY A 588 -30.75 -6.70 21.98
C GLY A 588 -31.41 -6.41 20.62
N LEU A 589 -32.42 -5.54 20.59
CA LEU A 589 -32.94 -5.06 19.31
C LEU A 589 -31.90 -4.16 18.62
N GLY A 590 -31.90 -4.26 17.30
CA GLY A 590 -31.07 -3.48 16.40
C GLY A 590 -30.11 -4.31 15.58
N PHE A 591 -29.17 -3.63 14.94
CA PHE A 591 -28.22 -4.27 14.06
C PHE A 591 -27.05 -4.86 14.84
N HIS A 592 -26.84 -6.16 14.66
CA HIS A 592 -25.79 -6.93 15.32
C HIS A 592 -25.01 -7.73 14.27
N THR A 593 -23.70 -7.85 14.47
CA THR A 593 -22.86 -8.70 13.61
C THR A 593 -22.90 -10.13 14.12
N VAL A 594 -23.51 -11.03 13.35
CA VAL A 594 -23.58 -12.46 13.69
C VAL A 594 -22.53 -13.21 12.90
N LYS A 595 -21.67 -13.96 13.59
CA LYS A 595 -20.62 -14.77 13.00
C LYS A 595 -20.76 -16.24 13.41
N LEU A 596 -20.71 -17.14 12.43
CA LEU A 596 -20.65 -18.58 12.63
C LEU A 596 -19.32 -19.12 12.09
N THR A 597 -18.68 -19.99 12.87
CA THR A 597 -17.42 -20.65 12.50
C THR A 597 -17.48 -22.14 12.81
N ALA A 598 -17.10 -22.98 11.86
CA ALA A 598 -17.08 -24.43 12.02
C ALA A 598 -15.71 -24.99 11.61
N GLY A 599 -14.82 -25.18 12.59
CA GLY A 599 -13.50 -25.75 12.35
C GLY A 599 -12.64 -24.91 11.39
N GLU A 600 -11.55 -25.50 10.90
CA GLU A 600 -10.64 -24.82 9.97
C GLU A 600 -11.01 -25.02 8.50
N GLU A 601 -11.89 -26.00 8.23
CA GLU A 601 -12.25 -26.49 6.91
C GLU A 601 -13.44 -25.75 6.27
N TYR A 602 -14.17 -24.93 7.04
CA TYR A 602 -15.25 -24.09 6.54
C TYR A 602 -14.89 -22.60 6.60
N ARG A 603 -15.46 -21.83 5.68
CA ARG A 603 -15.42 -20.37 5.73
C ARG A 603 -16.32 -19.88 6.85
N ASP A 604 -15.83 -18.89 7.57
CA ASP A 604 -16.67 -18.14 8.50
C ASP A 604 -17.83 -17.50 7.73
N TRP A 605 -19.05 -17.71 8.22
CA TRP A 605 -20.20 -16.91 7.80
C TRP A 605 -20.32 -15.72 8.73
N GLU A 606 -20.47 -14.54 8.16
CA GLU A 606 -20.58 -13.29 8.92
C GLU A 606 -21.56 -12.34 8.21
N GLU A 607 -22.58 -11.90 8.92
CA GLU A 607 -23.60 -10.98 8.41
C GLU A 607 -24.04 -9.99 9.49
N VAL A 608 -24.42 -8.79 9.08
CA VAL A 608 -25.09 -7.82 9.95
C VAL A 608 -26.59 -8.07 9.89
N VAL A 609 -27.14 -8.63 10.97
CA VAL A 609 -28.55 -8.98 11.13
C VAL A 609 -29.25 -7.88 11.91
N GLU A 610 -30.45 -7.47 11.47
CA GLU A 610 -31.33 -6.61 12.27
C GLU A 610 -32.24 -7.47 13.14
N PHE A 611 -32.19 -7.23 14.44
CA PHE A 611 -33.11 -7.80 15.41
C PHE A 611 -34.21 -6.77 15.69
N ASP A 612 -35.31 -6.81 14.95
CA ASP A 612 -36.44 -5.87 15.05
C ASP A 612 -37.76 -6.54 15.46
N ALA A 613 -37.82 -7.87 15.41
CA ALA A 613 -38.97 -8.68 15.80
C ALA A 613 -38.81 -9.34 17.18
N LYS A 614 -39.87 -10.01 17.67
CA LYS A 614 -39.79 -10.79 18.93
C LYS A 614 -38.89 -12.01 18.81
N ILE A 615 -38.78 -12.59 17.61
CA ILE A 615 -38.02 -13.80 17.33
C ILE A 615 -37.32 -13.59 16.00
N GLU A 616 -36.02 -13.83 15.97
CA GLU A 616 -35.23 -13.96 14.74
C GLU A 616 -34.89 -15.45 14.60
N ASP A 617 -35.51 -16.13 13.63
CA ASP A 617 -35.41 -17.58 13.47
C ASP A 617 -34.65 -17.96 12.19
N ARG A 618 -33.41 -18.42 12.39
CA ARG A 618 -32.50 -18.94 11.36
C ARG A 618 -32.37 -20.47 11.47
N THR A 619 -33.47 -21.15 11.73
CA THR A 619 -33.53 -22.62 11.78
C THR A 619 -34.35 -23.17 10.60
N GLY A 620 -34.39 -24.50 10.44
CA GLY A 620 -35.14 -25.14 9.35
C GLY A 620 -34.63 -24.70 7.97
N ASP A 621 -35.53 -24.20 7.13
CA ASP A 621 -35.20 -23.73 5.78
C ASP A 621 -34.30 -22.48 5.77
N ALA A 622 -34.27 -21.73 6.88
CA ALA A 622 -33.46 -20.51 7.04
C ALA A 622 -32.10 -20.78 7.71
N LYS A 623 -31.72 -22.05 7.91
CA LYS A 623 -30.42 -22.43 8.50
C LYS A 623 -29.24 -21.92 7.69
N ILE A 624 -28.15 -21.62 8.38
CA ILE A 624 -26.95 -21.08 7.75
C ILE A 624 -26.08 -22.22 7.21
N VAL A 625 -25.90 -22.28 5.89
CA VAL A 625 -24.99 -23.25 5.26
C VAL A 625 -23.61 -22.61 5.11
N LEU A 626 -22.64 -23.13 5.86
CA LEU A 626 -21.25 -22.70 5.78
C LEU A 626 -20.60 -23.31 4.53
N VAL A 627 -19.85 -22.49 3.81
CA VAL A 627 -19.16 -22.91 2.59
C VAL A 627 -17.86 -23.60 2.98
N HIS A 628 -17.66 -24.83 2.51
CA HIS A 628 -16.41 -25.56 2.73
C HIS A 628 -15.25 -24.87 2.00
N ASP A 629 -14.13 -24.63 2.69
CA ASP A 629 -12.94 -23.97 2.15
C ASP A 629 -11.92 -25.00 1.64
N TYR A 630 -12.22 -25.60 0.49
CA TYR A 630 -11.36 -26.62 -0.11
C TYR A 630 -9.96 -26.10 -0.43
N LEU A 631 -9.82 -24.80 -0.74
CA LEU A 631 -8.52 -24.20 -1.00
C LEU A 631 -7.66 -24.17 0.26
N LYS A 632 -8.22 -23.70 1.37
CA LYS A 632 -7.49 -23.65 2.65
C LYS A 632 -7.08 -25.04 3.13
N VAL A 633 -7.97 -26.02 2.99
CA VAL A 633 -7.67 -27.41 3.36
C VAL A 633 -6.57 -27.99 2.48
N GLY A 634 -6.69 -27.85 1.16
CA GLY A 634 -5.69 -28.34 0.21
C GLY A 634 -4.33 -27.67 0.37
N ASP A 635 -4.29 -26.35 0.50
CA ASP A 635 -3.05 -25.59 0.71
C ASP A 635 -2.38 -26.01 2.04
N GLY A 636 -3.18 -26.21 3.10
CA GLY A 636 -2.69 -26.71 4.38
C GLY A 636 -2.10 -28.13 4.29
N ALA A 637 -2.66 -28.99 3.46
CA ALA A 637 -2.13 -30.33 3.20
C ALA A 637 -0.81 -30.29 2.41
N VAL A 638 -0.72 -29.46 1.37
CA VAL A 638 0.53 -29.22 0.62
C VAL A 638 1.65 -28.75 1.55
N LEU A 639 1.37 -27.79 2.44
CA LEU A 639 2.36 -27.28 3.40
C LEU A 639 2.86 -28.35 4.38
N LYS A 640 2.04 -29.37 4.67
CA LYS A 640 2.41 -30.51 5.52
C LYS A 640 3.11 -31.63 4.72
N GLY A 641 3.24 -31.49 3.41
CA GLY A 641 3.74 -32.53 2.50
C GLY A 641 2.73 -33.65 2.23
N ASP A 642 1.47 -33.49 2.64
CA ASP A 642 0.39 -34.45 2.40
C ASP A 642 -0.24 -34.19 1.02
N ILE A 643 0.46 -34.61 -0.03
CA ILE A 643 0.04 -34.39 -1.42
C ILE A 643 -1.26 -35.14 -1.74
N ASP A 644 -1.47 -36.34 -1.16
CA ASP A 644 -2.68 -37.12 -1.40
C ASP A 644 -3.89 -36.47 -0.70
N GLY A 645 -3.71 -35.93 0.50
CA GLY A 645 -4.72 -35.11 1.17
C GLY A 645 -5.07 -33.83 0.39
N ALA A 646 -4.07 -33.17 -0.22
CA ALA A 646 -4.30 -31.99 -1.07
C ALA A 646 -5.12 -32.34 -2.33
N ILE A 647 -4.77 -33.45 -3.00
CA ILE A 647 -5.53 -33.97 -4.15
C ILE A 647 -6.98 -34.21 -3.76
N GLN A 648 -7.22 -34.90 -2.65
CA GLN A 648 -8.57 -35.19 -2.17
C GLN A 648 -9.37 -33.91 -1.89
N ALA A 649 -8.75 -32.93 -1.23
CA ALA A 649 -9.41 -31.67 -0.90
C ALA A 649 -9.81 -30.89 -2.16
N TYR A 650 -8.89 -30.67 -3.10
CA TYR A 650 -9.20 -29.90 -4.31
C TYR A 650 -10.20 -30.62 -5.23
N ALA A 651 -10.09 -31.94 -5.37
CA ALA A 651 -10.98 -32.75 -6.21
C ALA A 651 -12.43 -32.83 -5.67
N SER A 652 -12.64 -32.48 -4.40
CA SER A 652 -13.97 -32.48 -3.77
C SER A 652 -14.84 -31.28 -4.16
N THR A 653 -14.32 -30.33 -4.94
CA THR A 653 -15.10 -29.17 -5.41
C THR A 653 -16.04 -29.54 -6.55
N ASP A 654 -17.29 -29.10 -6.48
CA ASP A 654 -18.23 -29.21 -7.61
C ASP A 654 -18.20 -27.96 -8.51
N LYS A 655 -18.62 -28.08 -9.78
CA LYS A 655 -18.56 -26.98 -10.78
C LYS A 655 -19.26 -25.69 -10.39
N ARG A 656 -20.23 -25.72 -9.46
CA ARG A 656 -20.96 -24.55 -8.96
C ARG A 656 -20.28 -23.92 -7.74
N HIS A 657 -19.32 -24.61 -7.12
CA HIS A 657 -18.59 -24.12 -5.98
C HIS A 657 -17.71 -22.91 -6.37
N PRO A 658 -17.65 -21.85 -5.53
CA PRO A 658 -16.81 -20.67 -5.82
C PRO A 658 -15.34 -20.99 -6.07
N ASP A 659 -14.84 -22.08 -5.47
CA ASP A 659 -13.43 -22.46 -5.55
C ASP A 659 -13.10 -23.39 -6.71
N TYR A 660 -14.09 -23.89 -7.45
CA TYR A 660 -13.89 -24.96 -8.43
C TYR A 660 -12.73 -24.70 -9.39
N SER A 661 -12.70 -23.52 -9.99
CA SER A 661 -11.66 -23.17 -10.99
C SER A 661 -10.26 -23.15 -10.37
N GLU A 662 -10.13 -22.58 -9.17
CA GLU A 662 -8.84 -22.45 -8.50
C GLU A 662 -8.38 -23.80 -7.91
N ALA A 663 -9.29 -24.58 -7.35
CA ALA A 663 -9.03 -25.90 -6.80
C ALA A 663 -8.58 -26.86 -7.91
N HIS A 664 -9.32 -26.93 -9.02
CA HIS A 664 -8.95 -27.78 -10.16
C HIS A 664 -7.67 -27.30 -10.85
N HIS A 665 -7.38 -25.99 -10.87
CA HIS A 665 -6.12 -25.47 -11.38
C HIS A 665 -4.93 -25.93 -10.52
N ARG A 666 -5.07 -25.89 -9.18
CA ARG A 666 -4.05 -26.40 -8.24
C ARG A 666 -3.89 -27.91 -8.32
N LEU A 667 -5.01 -28.63 -8.42
CA LEU A 667 -5.03 -30.07 -8.64
C LEU A 667 -4.29 -30.46 -9.92
N ALA A 668 -4.57 -29.77 -11.03
CA ALA A 668 -3.91 -29.98 -12.31
C ALA A 668 -2.40 -29.78 -12.22
N ARG A 669 -1.95 -28.74 -11.50
CA ARG A 669 -0.53 -28.48 -11.26
C ARG A 669 0.14 -29.55 -10.41
N ILE A 670 -0.53 -30.06 -9.37
CA ILE A 670 -0.01 -31.20 -8.59
C ILE A 670 0.18 -32.43 -9.49
N TYR A 671 -0.78 -32.71 -10.38
CA TYR A 671 -0.63 -33.81 -11.33
C TYR A 671 0.52 -33.59 -12.32
N LEU A 672 0.71 -32.36 -12.79
CA LEU A 672 1.78 -31.99 -13.72
C LEU A 672 3.16 -32.12 -13.08
N ASP A 673 3.38 -31.47 -11.93
CA ASP A 673 4.71 -31.25 -11.36
C ASP A 673 5.12 -32.37 -10.39
N GLU A 674 4.21 -32.80 -9.51
CA GLU A 674 4.54 -33.72 -8.41
C GLU A 674 4.32 -35.18 -8.80
N LYS A 675 3.20 -35.49 -9.47
CA LYS A 675 2.84 -36.88 -9.83
C LYS A 675 3.32 -37.28 -11.22
N ASN A 676 3.67 -36.32 -12.09
CA ASN A 676 3.96 -36.56 -13.50
C ASN A 676 2.83 -37.35 -14.20
N ASP A 677 1.58 -37.12 -13.80
CA ASP A 677 0.37 -37.69 -14.38
C ASP A 677 -0.25 -36.69 -15.34
N TYR A 678 0.30 -36.64 -16.56
CA TYR A 678 -0.05 -35.63 -17.55
C TYR A 678 -1.46 -35.82 -18.13
N GLU A 679 -2.01 -37.04 -18.08
CA GLU A 679 -3.39 -37.31 -18.49
C GLU A 679 -4.37 -36.70 -17.48
N ALA A 680 -4.14 -36.90 -16.18
CA ALA A 680 -4.92 -36.26 -15.14
C ALA A 680 -4.75 -34.73 -15.16
N ALA A 681 -3.52 -34.22 -15.31
CA ALA A 681 -3.25 -32.79 -15.41
C ALA A 681 -4.02 -32.13 -16.58
N THR A 682 -3.98 -32.76 -17.76
CA THR A 682 -4.72 -32.30 -18.94
C THR A 682 -6.21 -32.21 -18.66
N ARG A 683 -6.80 -33.28 -18.11
CA ARG A 683 -8.24 -33.33 -17.78
C ARG A 683 -8.64 -32.20 -16.83
N GLU A 684 -7.85 -31.95 -15.79
CA GLU A 684 -8.18 -30.92 -14.80
C GLU A 684 -7.97 -29.50 -15.32
N PHE A 685 -6.93 -29.23 -16.11
CA PHE A 685 -6.79 -27.94 -16.79
C PHE A 685 -7.91 -27.71 -17.81
N GLU A 686 -8.36 -28.74 -18.54
CA GLU A 686 -9.54 -28.65 -19.41
C GLU A 686 -10.81 -28.36 -18.62
N ASN A 687 -11.00 -28.97 -17.45
CA ASN A 687 -12.13 -28.66 -16.57
C ASN A 687 -12.16 -27.17 -16.22
N VAL A 688 -11.01 -26.58 -15.85
CA VAL A 688 -10.87 -25.14 -15.56
C VAL A 688 -11.19 -24.30 -16.79
N LEU A 689 -10.59 -24.63 -17.94
CA LEU A 689 -10.70 -23.83 -19.17
C LEU A 689 -11.98 -24.09 -19.96
N SER A 690 -12.78 -25.11 -19.59
CA SER A 690 -14.11 -25.34 -20.16
C SER A 690 -15.15 -24.31 -19.69
N LEU A 691 -14.88 -23.62 -18.57
CA LEU A 691 -15.76 -22.58 -18.05
C LEU A 691 -15.60 -21.30 -18.90
N PRO A 692 -16.71 -20.73 -19.44
CA PRO A 692 -16.64 -19.59 -20.36
C PRO A 692 -15.87 -18.39 -19.81
N GLN A 693 -15.97 -18.10 -18.50
CA GLN A 693 -15.29 -16.97 -17.86
C GLN A 693 -13.77 -17.15 -17.83
N ASN A 694 -13.30 -18.39 -17.73
CA ASN A 694 -11.87 -18.71 -17.74
C ASN A 694 -11.35 -18.77 -19.18
N ALA A 695 -12.09 -19.42 -20.08
CA ALA A 695 -11.76 -19.51 -21.51
C ALA A 695 -11.60 -18.13 -22.17
N GLN A 696 -12.50 -17.21 -21.83
CA GLN A 696 -12.51 -15.83 -22.36
C GLN A 696 -11.60 -14.88 -21.56
N LEU A 697 -10.86 -15.38 -20.57
CA LEU A 697 -9.97 -14.59 -19.70
C LEU A 697 -10.67 -13.40 -19.01
N ILE A 698 -11.96 -13.55 -18.69
CA ILE A 698 -12.67 -12.65 -17.78
C ILE A 698 -11.99 -12.74 -16.41
N TYR A 699 -11.73 -13.97 -15.95
CA TYR A 699 -10.87 -14.24 -14.80
C TYR A 699 -9.41 -14.40 -15.24
N LYS A 700 -8.74 -13.25 -15.39
CA LYS A 700 -7.36 -13.13 -15.90
C LYS A 700 -6.32 -13.98 -15.17
N GLN A 701 -6.56 -14.33 -13.91
CA GLN A 701 -5.67 -15.17 -13.11
C GLN A 701 -5.45 -16.56 -13.72
N PHE A 702 -6.37 -17.06 -14.55
CA PHE A 702 -6.23 -18.35 -15.24
C PHE A 702 -5.50 -18.27 -16.58
N ALA A 703 -4.88 -17.13 -16.93
CA ALA A 703 -4.11 -17.00 -18.17
C ALA A 703 -2.95 -18.01 -18.27
N VAL A 704 -2.28 -18.30 -17.14
CA VAL A 704 -1.17 -19.27 -17.08
C VAL A 704 -1.67 -20.72 -17.23
N ALA A 705 -2.95 -21.00 -16.98
CA ALA A 705 -3.52 -22.33 -17.17
C ALA A 705 -3.40 -22.81 -18.63
N PHE A 706 -3.40 -21.89 -19.61
CA PHE A 706 -3.14 -22.22 -21.02
C PHE A 706 -1.69 -22.66 -21.27
N THR A 707 -0.72 -22.04 -20.60
CA THR A 707 0.69 -22.46 -20.64
C THR A 707 0.84 -23.87 -20.07
N ASN A 708 0.25 -24.10 -18.88
CA ASN A 708 0.36 -25.38 -18.20
C ASN A 708 -0.40 -26.50 -18.91
N LEU A 709 -1.59 -26.22 -19.47
CA LEU A 709 -2.30 -27.16 -20.33
C LEU A 709 -1.49 -27.49 -21.60
N GLY A 710 -0.86 -26.48 -22.18
CA GLY A 710 0.07 -26.62 -23.29
C GLY A 710 1.23 -27.57 -22.97
N HIS A 711 1.87 -27.35 -21.82
CA HIS A 711 2.93 -28.20 -21.31
C HIS A 711 2.45 -29.64 -21.04
N ALA A 712 1.32 -29.82 -20.36
CA ALA A 712 0.74 -31.14 -20.11
C ALA A 712 0.44 -31.91 -21.40
N TYR A 713 -0.08 -31.22 -22.43
CA TYR A 713 -0.30 -31.81 -23.75
C TYR A 713 0.99 -32.16 -24.48
N TYR A 714 2.03 -31.34 -24.35
CA TYR A 714 3.36 -31.64 -24.90
C TYR A 714 3.95 -32.92 -24.27
N GLU A 715 3.85 -33.07 -22.96
CA GLU A 715 4.36 -34.27 -22.27
C GLU A 715 3.54 -35.52 -22.61
N THR A 716 2.21 -35.37 -22.71
CA THR A 716 1.32 -36.44 -23.19
C THR A 716 1.70 -36.89 -24.60
N GLY A 717 1.90 -35.94 -25.52
CA GLY A 717 2.34 -36.24 -26.89
C GLY A 717 3.72 -36.90 -26.93
N SER A 718 4.64 -36.48 -26.06
CA SER A 718 5.98 -37.05 -25.95
C SER A 718 5.96 -38.51 -25.49
N ARG A 719 5.07 -38.87 -24.56
CA ARG A 719 4.86 -40.27 -24.12
C ARG A 719 4.21 -41.15 -25.20
N LEU A 720 3.36 -40.56 -26.03
CA LEU A 720 2.68 -41.28 -27.12
C LEU A 720 3.56 -41.44 -28.38
N ALA A 721 4.57 -40.59 -28.57
CA ALA A 721 5.30 -40.47 -29.85
C ALA A 721 5.87 -41.79 -30.42
N GLU A 722 6.21 -42.76 -29.56
CA GLU A 722 6.72 -44.07 -29.97
C GLU A 722 5.63 -45.15 -30.09
N LYS A 723 4.48 -44.96 -29.45
CA LYS A 723 3.41 -45.97 -29.30
C LYS A 723 2.20 -45.68 -30.19
N ASP A 724 1.83 -44.42 -30.31
CA ASP A 724 0.70 -43.92 -31.08
C ASP A 724 1.07 -42.55 -31.69
N ARG A 725 1.51 -42.60 -32.96
CA ARG A 725 1.96 -41.41 -33.68
C ARG A 725 0.82 -40.44 -33.97
N ASP A 726 -0.38 -40.96 -34.24
CA ASP A 726 -1.53 -40.12 -34.56
C ASP A 726 -2.04 -39.43 -33.29
N GLY A 727 -2.13 -40.15 -32.18
CA GLY A 727 -2.42 -39.59 -30.86
C GLY A 727 -1.37 -38.56 -30.41
N ALA A 728 -0.08 -38.84 -30.64
CA ALA A 728 1.00 -37.89 -30.34
C ALA A 728 0.87 -36.60 -31.17
N ALA A 729 0.60 -36.72 -32.48
CA ALA A 729 0.39 -35.57 -33.34
C ALA A 729 -0.81 -34.72 -32.90
N GLN A 730 -1.92 -35.35 -32.48
CA GLN A 730 -3.07 -34.64 -31.93
C GLN A 730 -2.73 -33.91 -30.62
N ALA A 731 -2.01 -34.55 -29.71
CA ALA A 731 -1.59 -33.94 -28.44
C ALA A 731 -0.67 -32.74 -28.68
N PHE A 732 0.33 -32.83 -29.57
CA PHE A 732 1.18 -31.69 -29.91
C PHE A 732 0.40 -30.55 -30.58
N ALA A 733 -0.59 -30.85 -31.42
CA ALA A 733 -1.45 -29.82 -32.00
C ALA A 733 -2.27 -29.07 -30.93
N LYS A 734 -2.80 -29.80 -29.94
CA LYS A 734 -3.48 -29.20 -28.78
C LYS A 734 -2.53 -28.39 -27.89
N ALA A 735 -1.29 -28.85 -27.71
CA ALA A 735 -0.26 -28.10 -27.00
C ALA A 735 -0.02 -26.73 -27.68
N ILE A 736 0.24 -26.75 -29.00
CA ILE A 736 0.45 -25.55 -29.81
C ILE A 736 -0.73 -24.58 -29.68
N HIS A 737 -1.97 -25.08 -29.81
CA HIS A 737 -3.16 -24.26 -29.73
C HIS A 737 -3.24 -23.49 -28.41
N ASN A 738 -3.09 -24.18 -27.27
CA ASN A 738 -3.16 -23.55 -25.95
C ASN A 738 -1.99 -22.59 -25.70
N LEU A 739 -0.78 -22.96 -26.10
CA LEU A 739 0.41 -22.10 -25.94
C LEU A 739 0.34 -20.85 -26.81
N GLN A 740 -0.30 -20.91 -27.98
CA GLN A 740 -0.57 -19.72 -28.79
C GLN A 740 -1.57 -18.77 -28.10
N ILE A 741 -2.61 -19.30 -27.45
CA ILE A 741 -3.54 -18.48 -26.66
C ILE A 741 -2.80 -17.80 -25.50
N ALA A 742 -1.95 -18.54 -24.79
CA ALA A 742 -1.11 -18.00 -23.71
C ALA A 742 -0.19 -16.88 -24.23
N LYS A 743 0.53 -17.13 -25.34
CA LYS A 743 1.43 -16.16 -25.99
C LYS A 743 0.72 -14.86 -26.38
N GLN A 744 -0.54 -14.93 -26.85
CA GLN A 744 -1.32 -13.75 -27.22
C GLN A 744 -1.81 -12.95 -26.00
N ASN A 745 -1.77 -13.52 -24.80
CA ASN A 745 -2.36 -12.97 -23.59
C ASN A 745 -1.36 -12.80 -22.42
N THR A 746 -0.06 -12.74 -22.71
CA THR A 746 1.02 -12.59 -21.71
C THR A 746 0.83 -11.41 -20.76
N ARG A 747 0.18 -10.31 -21.19
CA ARG A 747 -0.19 -9.16 -20.34
C ARG A 747 -1.02 -9.52 -19.10
N PHE A 748 -1.65 -10.69 -19.08
CA PHE A 748 -2.45 -11.19 -17.95
C PHE A 748 -1.67 -12.14 -17.04
N PHE A 749 -0.41 -12.45 -17.34
CA PHE A 749 0.41 -13.27 -16.47
C PHE A 749 0.68 -12.57 -15.12
N PRO A 750 0.71 -13.32 -13.99
CA PRO A 750 1.02 -12.77 -12.68
C PRO A 750 2.40 -12.11 -12.65
N LYS A 751 2.52 -10.92 -12.06
CA LYS A 751 3.78 -10.17 -12.03
C LYS A 751 4.93 -10.91 -11.34
N GLU A 752 4.61 -11.69 -10.31
CA GLU A 752 5.58 -12.43 -9.50
C GLU A 752 6.23 -13.58 -10.29
N HIS A 753 5.48 -14.23 -11.16
CA HIS A 753 5.92 -15.38 -11.97
C HIS A 753 5.92 -15.09 -13.48
N TYR A 754 5.96 -13.81 -13.86
CA TYR A 754 5.78 -13.39 -15.25
C TYR A 754 6.88 -13.97 -16.16
N ASP A 755 8.13 -13.86 -15.72
CA ASP A 755 9.30 -14.27 -16.50
C ASP A 755 9.30 -15.79 -16.72
N GLU A 756 8.99 -16.58 -15.68
CA GLU A 756 8.89 -18.05 -15.76
C GLU A 756 7.75 -18.49 -16.70
N ALA A 757 6.55 -17.93 -16.53
CA ALA A 757 5.42 -18.24 -17.41
C ALA A 757 5.68 -17.85 -18.87
N LEU A 758 6.39 -16.73 -19.08
CA LEU A 758 6.80 -16.30 -20.42
C LEU A 758 7.80 -17.29 -21.03
N HIS A 759 8.84 -17.68 -20.27
CA HIS A 759 9.81 -18.68 -20.68
C HIS A 759 9.11 -19.98 -21.10
N ASP A 760 8.28 -20.55 -20.22
CA ASP A 760 7.65 -21.85 -20.46
C ASP A 760 6.72 -21.81 -21.67
N THR A 761 5.98 -20.72 -21.84
CA THR A 761 5.09 -20.52 -23.00
C THR A 761 5.87 -20.61 -24.31
N TYR A 762 6.98 -19.88 -24.45
CA TYR A 762 7.76 -19.90 -25.70
C TYR A 762 8.54 -21.21 -25.86
N TYR A 763 9.10 -21.74 -24.77
CA TYR A 763 9.90 -22.96 -24.79
C TYR A 763 9.08 -24.17 -25.22
N TYR A 764 7.95 -24.42 -24.55
CA TYR A 764 7.08 -25.54 -24.89
C TYR A 764 6.38 -25.34 -26.24
N LEU A 765 6.14 -24.10 -26.67
CA LEU A 765 5.58 -23.85 -28.01
C LEU A 765 6.55 -24.28 -29.10
N ALA A 766 7.83 -23.92 -28.95
CA ALA A 766 8.88 -24.32 -29.87
C ALA A 766 9.10 -25.84 -29.87
N LEU A 767 9.12 -26.46 -28.69
CA LEU A 767 9.21 -27.91 -28.55
C LEU A 767 8.01 -28.64 -29.19
N ALA A 768 6.78 -28.18 -28.96
CA ALA A 768 5.59 -28.80 -29.51
C ALA A 768 5.55 -28.73 -31.04
N TYR A 769 5.90 -27.58 -31.63
CA TYR A 769 6.08 -27.47 -33.08
C TYR A 769 7.15 -28.43 -33.59
N HIS A 770 8.30 -28.47 -32.93
CA HIS A 770 9.42 -29.33 -33.32
C HIS A 770 9.03 -30.81 -33.28
N LYS A 771 8.41 -31.28 -32.19
CA LYS A 771 7.98 -32.67 -32.05
C LYS A 771 6.85 -33.03 -33.02
N LEU A 772 5.89 -32.13 -33.26
CA LEU A 772 4.86 -32.34 -34.28
C LEU A 772 5.46 -32.55 -35.67
N TYR A 773 6.48 -31.75 -36.04
CA TYR A 773 7.22 -31.96 -37.28
C TYR A 773 7.93 -33.32 -37.32
N LEU A 774 8.59 -33.74 -36.23
CA LEU A 774 9.27 -35.04 -36.20
C LEU A 774 8.33 -36.23 -36.35
N VAL A 775 7.13 -36.15 -35.77
CA VAL A 775 6.12 -37.22 -35.84
C VAL A 775 5.42 -37.25 -37.20
N THR A 776 5.11 -36.08 -37.78
CA THR A 776 4.32 -35.99 -39.02
C THR A 776 5.14 -35.90 -40.30
N ARG A 777 6.42 -35.48 -40.21
CA ARG A 777 7.32 -35.20 -41.34
C ARG A 777 6.74 -34.24 -42.40
N LYS A 778 5.82 -33.35 -41.99
CA LYS A 778 5.22 -32.35 -42.89
C LYS A 778 6.13 -31.13 -43.02
N ASP A 779 6.72 -30.92 -44.18
CA ASP A 779 7.62 -29.78 -44.44
C ASP A 779 6.95 -28.42 -44.24
N ALA A 780 5.62 -28.33 -44.43
CA ALA A 780 4.85 -27.13 -44.16
C ALA A 780 4.98 -26.61 -42.71
N LEU A 781 5.41 -27.45 -41.76
CA LEU A 781 5.64 -27.06 -40.36
C LEU A 781 7.03 -26.45 -40.12
N LEU A 782 8.02 -26.66 -40.99
CA LEU A 782 9.41 -26.24 -40.76
C LEU A 782 9.54 -24.73 -40.51
N ASN A 783 8.80 -23.92 -41.25
CA ASN A 783 8.79 -22.46 -41.05
C ASN A 783 8.27 -22.07 -39.66
N ASN A 784 7.21 -22.74 -39.18
CA ASN A 784 6.66 -22.51 -37.85
C ASN A 784 7.62 -22.97 -36.75
N VAL A 785 8.31 -24.10 -36.95
CA VAL A 785 9.34 -24.60 -36.01
C VAL A 785 10.48 -23.59 -35.89
N ASN A 786 11.02 -23.11 -37.01
CA ASN A 786 12.12 -22.15 -37.00
C ASN A 786 11.72 -20.81 -36.41
N LEU A 787 10.51 -20.33 -36.71
CA LEU A 787 9.97 -19.12 -36.11
C LEU A 787 9.82 -19.26 -34.59
N ALA A 788 9.23 -20.37 -34.11
CA ALA A 788 9.02 -20.58 -32.69
C ALA A 788 10.33 -20.66 -31.89
N TRP A 789 11.36 -21.35 -32.41
CA TRP A 789 12.68 -21.37 -31.75
C TRP A 789 13.34 -20.00 -31.73
N ARG A 790 13.29 -19.25 -32.85
CA ARG A 790 13.80 -17.88 -32.89
C ARG A 790 13.11 -17.00 -31.86
N GLU A 791 11.79 -17.04 -31.80
CA GLU A 791 11.01 -16.25 -30.84
C GLU A 791 11.34 -16.61 -29.39
N TYR A 792 11.59 -17.89 -29.07
CA TYR A 792 12.06 -18.29 -27.74
C TYR A 792 13.36 -17.57 -27.34
N PHE A 793 14.33 -17.48 -28.24
CA PHE A 793 15.57 -16.75 -27.97
C PHE A 793 15.38 -15.23 -27.95
N ASP A 794 14.56 -14.68 -28.85
CA ASP A 794 14.29 -13.24 -28.93
C ASP A 794 13.55 -12.71 -27.68
N PHE A 795 12.69 -13.55 -27.07
CA PHE A 795 11.89 -13.21 -25.89
C PHE A 795 12.36 -13.88 -24.59
N PHE A 796 13.57 -14.44 -24.56
CA PHE A 796 14.11 -15.06 -23.35
C PHE A 796 14.21 -14.03 -22.21
N PRO A 797 13.62 -14.27 -21.02
CA PRO A 797 13.60 -13.27 -19.96
C PRO A 797 14.99 -13.05 -19.34
N LYS A 798 15.47 -11.80 -19.34
CA LYS A 798 16.79 -11.44 -18.79
C LYS A 798 16.98 -11.81 -17.32
N LYS A 799 15.91 -11.84 -16.51
CA LYS A 799 16.00 -12.20 -15.09
C LYS A 799 16.29 -13.68 -14.85
N LEU A 800 16.08 -14.51 -15.86
CA LEU A 800 16.36 -15.95 -15.80
C LEU A 800 17.79 -16.27 -16.28
N GLU A 801 18.52 -15.30 -16.83
CA GLU A 801 19.92 -15.49 -17.23
C GLU A 801 20.80 -15.80 -16.01
N GLY A 802 21.64 -16.83 -16.13
CA GLY A 802 22.51 -17.33 -15.06
C GLY A 802 21.82 -18.25 -14.04
N GLN A 803 20.51 -18.50 -14.17
CA GLN A 803 19.82 -19.52 -13.37
C GLN A 803 19.99 -20.90 -14.03
N SER A 804 20.59 -21.84 -13.28
CA SER A 804 21.03 -23.16 -13.81
C SER A 804 19.96 -23.89 -14.63
N THR A 805 18.73 -24.00 -14.13
CA THR A 805 17.62 -24.72 -14.78
C THR A 805 17.23 -24.11 -16.14
N PHE A 806 17.21 -22.78 -16.23
CA PHE A 806 16.82 -22.07 -17.45
C PHE A 806 17.94 -22.01 -18.47
N GLU A 807 19.21 -21.94 -18.03
CA GLU A 807 20.36 -22.07 -18.92
C GLU A 807 20.44 -23.46 -19.55
N GLN A 808 20.17 -24.52 -18.79
CA GLN A 808 20.08 -25.89 -19.34
C GLN A 808 18.97 -26.02 -20.39
N SER A 809 17.82 -25.39 -20.14
CA SER A 809 16.71 -25.34 -21.10
C SER A 809 17.11 -24.59 -22.38
N ARG A 810 17.83 -23.48 -22.23
CA ARG A 810 18.33 -22.66 -23.34
C ARG A 810 19.40 -23.37 -24.17
N GLU A 811 20.31 -24.11 -23.54
CA GLU A 811 21.28 -24.96 -24.23
C GLU A 811 20.58 -26.10 -25.00
N SER A 812 19.57 -26.71 -24.39
CA SER A 812 18.75 -27.75 -25.02
C SER A 812 17.98 -27.21 -26.22
N ALA A 813 17.37 -26.02 -26.08
CA ALA A 813 16.72 -25.29 -27.16
C ALA A 813 17.66 -25.07 -28.35
N GLN A 814 18.92 -24.68 -28.10
CA GLN A 814 19.89 -24.44 -29.16
C GLN A 814 20.20 -25.72 -29.93
N LYS A 815 20.34 -26.85 -29.22
CA LYS A 815 20.53 -28.17 -29.85
C LYS A 815 19.35 -28.55 -30.73
N TYR A 816 18.12 -28.35 -30.27
CA TYR A 816 16.92 -28.62 -31.06
C TYR A 816 16.82 -27.71 -32.28
N TRP A 817 17.08 -26.41 -32.13
CA TRP A 817 16.99 -25.47 -33.24
C TRP A 817 18.00 -25.79 -34.34
N ASN A 818 19.23 -26.14 -33.98
CA ASN A 818 20.28 -26.55 -34.93
C ASN A 818 19.89 -27.75 -35.80
N GLN A 819 18.97 -28.63 -35.36
CA GLN A 819 18.55 -29.79 -36.16
C GLN A 819 17.70 -29.42 -37.39
N VAL A 820 17.07 -28.24 -37.37
CA VAL A 820 16.06 -27.82 -38.35
C VAL A 820 16.39 -26.49 -39.02
N LYS A 821 17.29 -25.69 -38.44
CA LYS A 821 17.69 -24.36 -38.93
C LYS A 821 18.23 -24.36 -40.37
N ASP A 822 18.95 -25.41 -40.74
CA ASP A 822 19.59 -25.53 -42.06
C ASP A 822 18.72 -26.32 -43.08
N ARG A 823 17.49 -26.70 -42.71
CA ARG A 823 16.58 -27.48 -43.57
C ARG A 823 15.46 -26.65 -44.21
N SER A 824 15.38 -25.36 -43.90
CA SER A 824 14.36 -24.44 -44.41
C SER A 824 14.86 -23.51 -45.53
N SER A 825 15.97 -23.86 -46.18
CA SER A 825 16.56 -23.12 -47.31
C SER A 825 15.98 -23.55 -48.65
#